data_AF-A0A540KMX4-F1
#
_entry.id   AF-A0A540KMX4-F1
#
_cell.length_a   1.000
_cell.length_b   1.000
_cell.length_c   1.000
_cell.angle_alpha   90.00
_cell.angle_beta   90.00
_cell.angle_gamma   90.00
#
_symmetry.space_group_name_H-M   'P 1'
#
loop_
_entity.id
_entity.type
_entity.pdbx_description
1 polymer ?
#
loop_
_entity_poly.entity_id
_entity_poly.type
_entity_poly.pdbx_seq_one_letter_code
_entity_poly.pdbx_strand_id
1 'polypeptide(L)'
;MGTEQWMGEFVKKLQVEDQEKLELAYGVQIEAEAVLVATRIIMQYPDVFQFNSSGGEFDDTWKEILQNKVVELLEEACVKLRHRFEYSRQEEDDLDVGEYQLRRTLVELNEIKKERDPSTQKWSDRLTKEHEELKVMWNQLEMNWMQVKTSRQRYDIRAREALLLERMHERLVFGINEARLNMVNSFSGMLQWIDDHVTELLYTTRKDFKHELTVSPHIVAKAASPLIDAPPPLLLSEPTLPKNLEQRIAKRVIGQEHVLLAITAALSKQRPERRPIGSFLFMCGSGYGRTEMAKSLAGLLFDNKDMIAEFDLAKYSGPNSFSRLVGLLSSHVEPGMKRERSEAVKKRPIGVILFDNVDKAHESVIDILTEIIGFGHLIDGQGNIVDFTKTLIIMTTNVGRDKYWPWNCKCADEVQKFPVKEGLYDDEWETKHNLCYLSLLREAKQHFRPQLLEYVDDVIGIRSLSVQQLKAVARLQLRDIASCMTQKGLIIYPSEAALDIIVQRSTWLGDRIIGGERIRMWLEENLVPLLFEKLAKNSLNELSIIYIEASVQTNQLSYSWANCGHSLDEQNMNQLVYLRDLRLMYRKEKERAKNVYVLRKLHNRLIASANAELGHVTAVVQELVNTVQDLVTIPSGIKSLLDNPKMVAEAALNEDEVRQNKRAKT
;
A
#
# COMPACT_ATOMS: atom_id res chain seq x y z
N MET A 1 15.69 -28.02 25.43
CA MET A 1 14.85 -28.16 24.22
C MET A 1 15.23 -27.04 23.27
N GLY A 2 15.44 -27.33 21.98
CA GLY A 2 15.63 -26.27 20.99
C GLY A 2 14.37 -25.42 20.88
N THR A 3 14.51 -24.11 20.65
CA THR A 3 13.41 -23.15 20.48
C THR A 3 12.34 -23.63 19.48
N GLU A 4 12.74 -24.35 18.43
CA GLU A 4 11.83 -24.93 17.44
C GLU A 4 10.98 -26.09 17.97
N GLN A 5 11.53 -26.98 18.79
CA GLN A 5 10.78 -28.10 19.39
C GLN A 5 9.73 -27.58 20.38
N TRP A 6 10.10 -26.56 21.17
CA TRP A 6 9.20 -25.91 22.11
C TRP A 6 8.07 -25.15 21.40
N MET A 7 8.37 -24.40 20.33
CA MET A 7 7.34 -23.76 19.52
C MET A 7 6.36 -24.77 18.92
N GLY A 8 6.84 -25.93 18.48
CA GLY A 8 5.98 -26.99 17.96
C GLY A 8 5.00 -27.56 18.99
N GLU A 9 5.40 -27.70 20.26
CA GLU A 9 4.51 -28.14 21.34
C GLU A 9 3.53 -27.05 21.80
N PHE A 10 3.98 -25.80 21.86
CA PHE A 10 3.13 -24.65 22.19
C PHE A 10 2.03 -24.44 21.15
N VAL A 11 2.38 -24.49 19.86
CA VAL A 11 1.43 -24.35 18.74
C VAL A 11 0.39 -25.47 18.75
N LYS A 12 0.78 -26.72 19.08
CA LYS A 12 -0.16 -27.83 19.23
C LYS A 12 -1.19 -27.63 20.33
N LYS A 13 -0.82 -27.00 21.46
CA LYS A 13 -1.79 -26.66 22.53
C LYS A 13 -2.75 -25.56 22.09
N LEU A 14 -2.24 -24.54 21.42
CA LEU A 14 -3.03 -23.40 20.92
C LEU A 14 -4.02 -23.80 19.81
N GLN A 15 -3.66 -24.80 18.99
CA GLN A 15 -4.47 -25.32 17.89
C GLN A 15 -5.78 -26.01 18.32
N VAL A 16 -5.94 -26.44 19.58
CA VAL A 16 -7.07 -27.30 19.95
C VAL A 16 -8.20 -26.54 20.62
N GLU A 17 -7.92 -25.67 21.59
CA GLU A 17 -9.00 -25.03 22.36
C GLU A 17 -9.35 -23.61 21.90
N ASP A 18 -8.35 -22.77 21.65
CA ASP A 18 -8.60 -21.36 21.32
C ASP A 18 -8.88 -21.16 19.84
N GLN A 19 -8.27 -21.97 18.97
CA GLN A 19 -8.56 -21.99 17.54
C GLN A 19 -10.04 -22.34 17.28
N GLU A 20 -10.56 -23.41 17.86
CA GLU A 20 -11.96 -23.81 17.66
C GLU A 20 -12.93 -22.72 18.13
N LYS A 21 -12.66 -22.08 19.27
CA LYS A 21 -13.47 -20.96 19.78
C LYS A 21 -13.49 -19.79 18.80
N LEU A 22 -12.33 -19.38 18.28
CA LEU A 22 -12.25 -18.28 17.30
C LEU A 22 -12.93 -18.63 15.98
N GLU A 23 -12.74 -19.85 15.48
CA GLU A 23 -13.39 -20.33 14.26
C GLU A 23 -14.92 -20.33 14.38
N LEU A 24 -15.44 -20.78 15.53
CA LEU A 24 -16.87 -20.74 15.83
C LEU A 24 -17.40 -19.31 15.97
N ALA A 25 -16.69 -18.44 16.71
CA ALA A 25 -17.12 -17.08 16.98
C ALA A 25 -17.18 -16.20 15.72
N TYR A 26 -16.19 -16.34 14.84
CA TYR A 26 -16.05 -15.51 13.64
C TYR A 26 -16.56 -16.20 12.35
N GLY A 27 -16.89 -17.49 12.41
CA GLY A 27 -17.33 -18.26 11.25
C GLY A 27 -16.26 -18.36 10.17
N VAL A 28 -15.01 -18.53 10.58
CA VAL A 28 -13.83 -18.65 9.71
C VAL A 28 -13.08 -19.94 10.03
N GLN A 29 -12.15 -20.34 9.18
CA GLN A 29 -11.18 -21.41 9.46
C GLN A 29 -9.79 -20.80 9.62
N ILE A 30 -8.95 -21.37 10.48
CA ILE A 30 -7.59 -20.89 10.71
C ILE A 30 -6.61 -21.96 10.22
N GLU A 31 -5.68 -21.59 9.34
CA GLU A 31 -4.62 -22.50 8.91
C GLU A 31 -3.62 -22.73 10.04
N ALA A 32 -3.12 -23.96 10.18
CA ALA A 32 -2.06 -24.29 11.13
C ALA A 32 -0.82 -23.40 10.95
N GLU A 33 -0.48 -23.05 9.71
CA GLU A 33 0.62 -22.15 9.38
C GLU A 33 0.37 -20.71 9.84
N ALA A 34 -0.88 -20.26 9.89
CA ALA A 34 -1.23 -18.92 10.35
C ALA A 34 -0.89 -18.73 11.84
N VAL A 35 -1.13 -19.77 12.66
CA VAL A 35 -0.77 -19.80 14.09
C VAL A 35 0.75 -19.75 14.28
N LEU A 36 1.50 -20.49 13.46
CA LEU A 36 2.97 -20.46 13.47
C LEU A 36 3.51 -19.08 13.14
N VAL A 37 2.95 -18.42 12.12
CA VAL A 37 3.37 -17.08 11.70
C VAL A 37 2.99 -16.03 12.75
N ALA A 38 1.80 -16.10 13.35
CA ALA A 38 1.42 -15.22 14.46
C ALA A 38 2.43 -15.30 15.61
N THR A 39 2.78 -16.53 16.01
CA THR A 39 3.75 -16.79 17.08
C THR A 39 5.13 -16.24 16.73
N ARG A 40 5.60 -16.50 15.51
CA ARG A 40 6.90 -15.99 15.01
C ARG A 40 6.94 -14.47 15.02
N ILE A 41 5.89 -13.81 14.53
CA ILE A 41 5.81 -12.34 14.48
C ILE A 41 5.90 -11.76 15.89
N ILE A 42 5.14 -12.29 16.85
CA ILE A 42 5.15 -11.77 18.23
C ILE A 42 6.53 -11.94 18.86
N MET A 43 7.17 -13.10 18.65
CA MET A 43 8.53 -13.35 19.16
C MET A 43 9.61 -12.48 18.51
N GLN A 44 9.45 -12.09 17.24
CA GLN A 44 10.38 -11.20 16.54
C GLN A 44 10.22 -9.72 16.93
N TYR A 45 9.04 -9.33 17.43
CA TYR A 45 8.70 -7.94 17.73
C TYR A 45 8.23 -7.74 19.18
N PRO A 46 9.00 -8.17 20.20
CA PRO A 46 8.55 -8.19 21.59
C PRO A 46 8.17 -6.79 22.11
N ASP A 47 8.94 -5.75 21.76
CA ASP A 47 8.66 -4.37 22.18
C ASP A 47 7.30 -3.85 21.70
N VAL A 48 6.87 -4.28 20.52
CA VAL A 48 5.60 -3.84 19.89
C VAL A 48 4.42 -4.44 20.62
N PHE A 49 4.52 -5.73 20.94
CA PHE A 49 3.48 -6.47 21.63
C PHE A 49 3.57 -6.37 23.16
N GLN A 50 4.44 -5.49 23.67
CA GLN A 50 4.71 -5.28 25.10
C GLN A 50 5.07 -6.60 25.81
N PHE A 51 5.84 -7.42 25.09
CA PHE A 51 6.28 -8.75 25.46
C PHE A 51 7.73 -8.72 25.91
N ASN A 52 8.05 -7.87 26.89
CA ASN A 52 9.40 -7.80 27.48
C ASN A 52 9.39 -8.50 28.84
N SER A 53 9.97 -9.71 28.90
CA SER A 53 10.22 -10.42 30.14
C SER A 53 11.31 -9.70 30.93
N SER A 54 10.93 -9.10 32.05
CA SER A 54 11.88 -8.51 33.02
C SER A 54 12.65 -9.55 33.84
N GLY A 55 12.58 -10.85 33.51
CA GLY A 55 13.32 -11.92 34.16
C GLY A 55 13.62 -13.05 33.18
N GLY A 56 14.88 -13.45 33.09
CA GLY A 56 15.43 -14.34 32.06
C GLY A 56 15.07 -15.83 32.16
N GLU A 57 13.87 -16.19 32.63
CA GLU A 57 13.40 -17.58 32.62
C GLU A 57 12.07 -17.70 31.88
N PHE A 58 11.96 -18.72 31.02
CA PHE A 58 10.74 -19.15 30.33
C PHE A 58 9.75 -19.75 31.34
N ASP A 59 9.19 -18.91 32.21
CA ASP A 59 8.23 -19.30 33.25
C ASP A 59 6.83 -19.54 32.66
N ASP A 60 5.95 -20.26 33.37
CA ASP A 60 4.59 -20.56 32.87
C ASP A 60 3.74 -19.30 32.64
N THR A 61 4.00 -18.25 33.40
CA THR A 61 3.43 -16.90 33.20
C THR A 61 3.79 -16.30 31.83
N TRP A 62 5.02 -16.54 31.36
CA TRP A 62 5.48 -16.07 30.05
C TRP A 62 4.71 -16.74 28.90
N LYS A 63 4.37 -18.02 29.07
CA LYS A 63 3.60 -18.80 28.08
C LYS A 63 2.16 -18.32 27.98
N GLU A 64 1.53 -18.00 29.10
CA GLU A 64 0.18 -17.43 29.13
C GLU A 64 0.11 -16.06 28.45
N ILE A 65 1.09 -15.19 28.71
CA ILE A 65 1.15 -13.88 28.05
C ILE A 65 1.33 -14.03 26.53
N LEU A 66 2.24 -14.91 26.09
CA LEU A 66 2.44 -15.20 24.67
C LEU A 66 1.16 -15.73 24.03
N GLN A 67 0.48 -16.68 24.69
CA GLN A 67 -0.77 -17.26 24.20
C GLN A 67 -1.85 -16.19 24.03
N ASN A 68 -2.05 -15.33 25.03
CA ASN A 68 -3.01 -14.24 24.94
C ASN A 68 -2.69 -13.30 23.77
N LYS A 69 -1.42 -12.94 23.56
CA LYS A 69 -1.03 -12.09 22.43
C LYS A 69 -1.19 -12.75 21.07
N VAL A 70 -0.95 -14.05 20.98
CA VAL A 70 -1.20 -14.82 19.74
C VAL A 70 -2.70 -14.86 19.44
N VAL A 71 -3.54 -15.10 20.46
CA VAL A 71 -5.00 -15.10 20.32
C VAL A 71 -5.51 -13.72 19.91
N GLU A 72 -5.05 -12.63 20.54
CA GLU A 72 -5.40 -11.25 20.16
C GLU A 72 -5.07 -10.96 18.68
N LEU A 73 -3.89 -11.38 18.21
CA LEU A 73 -3.49 -11.18 16.82
C LEU A 73 -4.30 -12.03 15.83
N LEU A 74 -4.61 -13.28 16.19
CA LEU A 74 -5.47 -14.16 15.38
C LEU A 74 -6.91 -13.65 15.33
N GLU A 75 -7.44 -13.16 16.45
CA GLU A 75 -8.76 -12.53 16.52
C GLU A 75 -8.85 -11.31 15.59
N GLU A 76 -7.87 -10.42 15.63
CA GLU A 76 -7.78 -9.29 14.70
C GLU A 76 -7.70 -9.75 13.23
N ALA A 77 -6.98 -10.84 12.96
CA ALA A 77 -6.92 -11.44 11.63
C ALA A 77 -8.28 -12.00 11.17
N CYS A 78 -9.02 -12.67 12.06
CA CYS A 78 -10.39 -13.16 11.83
C CYS A 78 -11.35 -12.01 11.52
N VAL A 79 -11.33 -10.96 12.35
CA VAL A 79 -12.15 -9.76 12.17
C VAL A 79 -11.84 -9.07 10.84
N LYS A 80 -10.55 -8.90 10.51
CA LYS A 80 -10.13 -8.30 9.23
C LYS A 80 -10.57 -9.14 8.04
N LEU A 81 -10.43 -10.47 8.10
CA LEU A 81 -10.89 -11.36 7.04
C LEU A 81 -12.40 -11.24 6.84
N ARG A 82 -13.16 -11.26 7.94
CA ARG A 82 -14.61 -11.17 7.93
C ARG A 82 -15.10 -9.84 7.37
N HIS A 83 -14.52 -8.74 7.86
CA HIS A 83 -14.80 -7.41 7.35
C HIS A 83 -14.43 -7.29 5.87
N ARG A 84 -13.30 -7.90 5.45
CA ARG A 84 -12.90 -7.90 4.04
C ARG A 84 -13.92 -8.66 3.19
N PHE A 85 -14.35 -9.83 3.65
CA PHE A 85 -15.31 -10.66 2.94
C PHE A 85 -16.66 -9.98 2.81
N GLU A 86 -17.20 -9.36 3.86
CA GLU A 86 -18.53 -8.75 3.82
C GLU A 86 -18.51 -7.35 3.19
N TYR A 87 -17.55 -6.50 3.57
CA TYR A 87 -17.65 -5.05 3.33
C TYR A 87 -16.58 -4.46 2.39
N SER A 88 -15.48 -5.17 2.11
CA SER A 88 -14.39 -4.62 1.30
C SER A 88 -14.85 -4.16 -0.09
N ARG A 89 -14.27 -3.03 -0.53
CA ARG A 89 -14.36 -2.51 -1.90
C ARG A 89 -13.07 -2.70 -2.68
N GLN A 90 -12.04 -3.30 -2.09
CA GLN A 90 -10.72 -3.44 -2.70
C GLN A 90 -10.79 -4.04 -4.11
N GLU A 91 -11.58 -5.10 -4.30
CA GLU A 91 -11.71 -5.73 -5.62
C GLU A 91 -12.35 -4.79 -6.67
N GLU A 92 -13.22 -3.88 -6.25
CA GLU A 92 -13.89 -2.91 -7.13
C GLU A 92 -12.97 -1.71 -7.43
N ASP A 93 -12.22 -1.27 -6.42
CA ASP A 93 -11.25 -0.17 -6.52
C ASP A 93 -10.08 -0.59 -7.43
N ASP A 94 -9.60 -1.82 -7.31
CA ASP A 94 -8.59 -2.40 -8.21
C ASP A 94 -9.07 -2.43 -9.66
N LEU A 95 -10.36 -2.75 -9.89
CA LEU A 95 -10.97 -2.67 -11.21
C LEU A 95 -11.08 -1.22 -11.70
N ASP A 96 -11.47 -0.25 -10.88
CA ASP A 96 -11.52 1.16 -11.31
C ASP A 96 -10.13 1.66 -11.76
N VAL A 97 -9.07 1.29 -11.04
CA VAL A 97 -7.69 1.59 -11.41
C VAL A 97 -7.31 0.88 -12.72
N GLY A 98 -7.66 -0.39 -12.88
CA GLY A 98 -7.41 -1.17 -14.10
C GLY A 98 -8.12 -0.58 -15.33
N GLU A 99 -9.39 -0.16 -15.19
CA GLU A 99 -10.18 0.47 -16.25
C GLU A 99 -9.52 1.78 -16.71
N TYR A 100 -9.11 2.63 -15.76
CA TYR A 100 -8.40 3.87 -16.06
C TYR A 100 -7.11 3.60 -16.84
N GLN A 101 -6.29 2.65 -16.39
CA GLN A 101 -5.01 2.34 -17.03
C GLN A 101 -5.19 1.78 -18.45
N LEU A 102 -6.16 0.89 -18.66
CA LEU A 102 -6.50 0.37 -19.99
C LEU A 102 -6.96 1.47 -20.92
N ARG A 103 -7.83 2.35 -20.44
CA ARG A 103 -8.34 3.45 -21.25
C ARG A 103 -7.27 4.47 -21.58
N ARG A 104 -6.42 4.82 -20.63
CA ARG A 104 -5.27 5.70 -20.85
C ARG A 104 -4.36 5.15 -21.95
N THR A 105 -3.96 3.87 -21.85
CA THR A 105 -3.08 3.26 -22.85
C THR A 105 -3.73 3.18 -24.23
N LEU A 106 -5.04 2.93 -24.30
CA LEU A 106 -5.80 2.94 -25.56
C LEU A 106 -5.79 4.33 -26.22
N VAL A 107 -6.05 5.39 -25.43
CA VAL A 107 -6.00 6.78 -25.91
C VAL A 107 -4.60 7.11 -26.43
N GLU A 108 -3.58 6.87 -25.61
CA GLU A 108 -2.19 7.15 -26.00
C GLU A 108 -1.78 6.41 -27.28
N LEU A 109 -2.16 5.14 -27.44
CA LEU A 109 -1.87 4.37 -28.66
C LEU A 109 -2.59 4.92 -29.89
N ASN A 110 -3.86 5.33 -29.76
CA ASN A 110 -4.63 5.86 -30.88
C ASN A 110 -4.14 7.23 -31.33
N GLU A 111 -3.67 8.07 -30.41
CA GLU A 111 -3.08 9.36 -30.76
C GLU A 111 -1.66 9.22 -31.32
N ILE A 112 -0.81 8.34 -30.75
CA ILE A 112 0.53 8.09 -31.29
C ILE A 112 0.47 7.55 -32.72
N LYS A 113 -0.53 6.71 -33.05
CA LYS A 113 -0.74 6.24 -34.44
C LYS A 113 -1.00 7.36 -35.44
N LYS A 114 -1.51 8.52 -35.00
CA LYS A 114 -1.74 9.69 -35.85
C LYS A 114 -0.46 10.51 -36.05
N GLU A 115 0.51 10.39 -35.14
CA GLU A 115 1.80 11.08 -35.21
C GLU A 115 2.75 10.37 -36.19
N ARG A 116 3.57 11.14 -36.92
CA ARG A 116 4.51 10.63 -37.93
C ARG A 116 5.98 10.67 -37.49
N ASP A 117 6.26 10.93 -36.22
CA ASP A 117 7.63 11.05 -35.71
C ASP A 117 8.26 9.67 -35.45
N PRO A 118 9.39 9.30 -36.08
CA PRO A 118 10.08 8.02 -35.84
C PRO A 118 10.53 7.82 -34.39
N SER A 119 10.71 8.91 -33.60
CA SER A 119 11.11 8.81 -32.20
C SER A 119 10.01 8.20 -31.30
N THR A 120 8.75 8.26 -31.74
CA THR A 120 7.59 7.71 -31.02
C THR A 120 7.51 6.19 -31.07
N GLN A 121 8.19 5.55 -32.04
CA GLN A 121 8.05 4.11 -32.27
C GLN A 121 8.48 3.28 -31.07
N LYS A 122 9.62 3.62 -30.43
CA LYS A 122 10.08 2.97 -29.19
C LYS A 122 9.08 3.10 -28.03
N TRP A 123 8.42 4.25 -27.93
CA TRP A 123 7.41 4.50 -26.92
C TRP A 123 6.09 3.77 -27.23
N SER A 124 5.73 3.69 -28.50
CA SER A 124 4.60 2.91 -29.00
C SER A 124 4.78 1.41 -28.67
N ASP A 125 5.95 0.84 -28.95
CA ASP A 125 6.27 -0.56 -28.65
C ASP A 125 6.24 -0.86 -27.14
N ARG A 126 6.62 0.12 -26.31
CA ARG A 126 6.50 0.02 -24.86
C ARG A 126 5.03 0.04 -24.43
N LEU A 127 4.24 0.92 -25.03
CA LEU A 127 2.82 1.09 -24.74
C LEU A 127 1.96 -0.09 -25.17
N THR A 128 2.27 -0.72 -26.30
CA THR A 128 1.57 -1.92 -26.75
C THR A 128 1.79 -3.07 -25.76
N LYS A 129 3.02 -3.30 -25.33
CA LYS A 129 3.34 -4.27 -24.27
C LYS A 129 2.64 -3.94 -22.96
N GLU A 130 2.66 -2.68 -22.54
CA GLU A 130 1.96 -2.23 -21.32
C GLU A 130 0.44 -2.51 -21.43
N HIS A 131 -0.17 -2.23 -22.59
CA HIS A 131 -1.59 -2.47 -22.82
C HIS A 131 -1.94 -3.96 -22.79
N GLU A 132 -1.14 -4.81 -23.42
CA GLU A 132 -1.34 -6.27 -23.40
C GLU A 132 -1.25 -6.84 -21.97
N GLU A 133 -0.24 -6.42 -21.21
CA GLU A 133 -0.09 -6.81 -19.80
C GLU A 133 -1.29 -6.35 -18.96
N LEU A 134 -1.72 -5.09 -19.13
CA LEU A 134 -2.88 -4.55 -18.42
C LEU A 134 -4.17 -5.29 -18.79
N LYS A 135 -4.31 -5.73 -20.04
CA LYS A 135 -5.48 -6.50 -20.49
C LYS A 135 -5.54 -7.88 -19.85
N VAL A 136 -4.39 -8.55 -19.73
CA VAL A 136 -4.30 -9.83 -19.00
C VAL A 136 -4.66 -9.63 -17.52
N MET A 137 -4.08 -8.61 -16.89
CA MET A 137 -4.37 -8.26 -15.50
C MET A 137 -5.85 -7.92 -15.27
N TRP A 138 -6.46 -7.15 -16.18
CA TRP A 138 -7.87 -6.82 -16.14
C TRP A 138 -8.75 -8.08 -16.16
N ASN A 139 -8.51 -8.99 -17.10
CA ASN A 139 -9.29 -10.22 -17.20
C ASN A 139 -9.20 -11.04 -15.90
N GLN A 140 -8.02 -11.08 -15.28
CA GLN A 140 -7.83 -11.76 -14.00
C GLN A 140 -8.57 -11.06 -12.86
N LEU A 141 -8.49 -9.74 -12.76
CA LEU A 141 -9.22 -8.95 -11.76
C LEU A 141 -10.73 -9.11 -11.92
N GLU A 142 -11.22 -9.11 -13.16
CA GLU A 142 -12.64 -9.26 -13.49
C GLU A 142 -13.14 -10.66 -13.09
N MET A 143 -12.40 -11.71 -13.45
CA MET A 143 -12.71 -13.08 -13.03
C MET A 143 -12.75 -13.21 -11.50
N ASN A 144 -11.75 -12.68 -10.82
CA ASN A 144 -11.69 -12.69 -9.36
C ASN A 144 -12.88 -11.96 -8.73
N TRP A 145 -13.21 -10.77 -9.24
CA TRP A 145 -14.36 -9.99 -8.76
C TRP A 145 -15.68 -10.73 -9.01
N MET A 146 -15.86 -11.33 -10.19
CA MET A 146 -17.05 -12.12 -10.50
C MET A 146 -17.19 -13.33 -9.58
N GLN A 147 -16.09 -14.03 -9.27
CA GLN A 147 -16.10 -15.14 -8.33
C GLN A 147 -16.49 -14.64 -6.94
N VAL A 148 -15.78 -13.65 -6.39
CA VAL A 148 -16.04 -13.07 -5.07
C VAL A 148 -17.46 -12.55 -4.95
N LYS A 149 -17.97 -11.83 -5.96
CA LYS A 149 -19.35 -11.33 -5.99
C LYS A 149 -20.36 -12.48 -5.92
N THR A 150 -20.19 -13.50 -6.76
CA THR A 150 -21.09 -14.65 -6.83
C THR A 150 -21.06 -15.46 -5.53
N SER A 151 -19.87 -15.59 -4.92
CA SER A 151 -19.70 -16.25 -3.64
C SER A 151 -20.37 -15.46 -2.51
N ARG A 152 -20.13 -14.14 -2.41
CA ARG A 152 -20.81 -13.25 -1.45
C ARG A 152 -22.33 -13.33 -1.57
N GLN A 153 -22.87 -13.29 -2.80
CA GLN A 153 -24.32 -13.42 -3.01
C GLN A 153 -24.86 -14.76 -2.50
N ARG A 154 -24.17 -15.87 -2.80
CA ARG A 154 -24.55 -17.20 -2.28
C ARG A 154 -24.46 -17.26 -0.75
N TYR A 155 -23.44 -16.65 -0.18
CA TYR A 155 -23.26 -16.54 1.27
C TYR A 155 -24.41 -15.76 1.91
N ASP A 156 -24.74 -14.57 1.38
CA ASP A 156 -25.80 -13.70 1.91
C ASP A 156 -27.18 -14.35 1.85
N ILE A 157 -27.44 -15.20 0.86
CA ILE A 157 -28.69 -15.97 0.76
C ILE A 157 -28.74 -16.98 1.90
N ARG A 158 -27.69 -17.80 2.07
CA ARG A 158 -27.63 -18.82 3.13
C ARG A 158 -27.63 -18.23 4.54
N ALA A 159 -26.92 -17.13 4.75
CA ALA A 159 -26.91 -16.43 6.03
C ALA A 159 -28.30 -15.85 6.37
N ARG A 160 -29.03 -15.34 5.37
CA ARG A 160 -30.42 -14.90 5.55
C ARG A 160 -31.34 -16.07 5.87
N GLU A 161 -31.17 -17.21 5.19
CA GLU A 161 -31.95 -18.42 5.42
C GLU A 161 -31.73 -18.97 6.84
N ALA A 162 -30.48 -19.13 7.27
CA ALA A 162 -30.15 -19.57 8.63
C ALA A 162 -30.73 -18.65 9.70
N LEU A 163 -30.60 -17.33 9.52
CA LEU A 163 -31.16 -16.35 10.45
C LEU A 163 -32.71 -16.39 10.50
N LEU A 164 -33.38 -16.62 9.37
CA LEU A 164 -34.83 -16.77 9.35
C LEU A 164 -35.26 -18.02 10.13
N LEU A 165 -34.55 -19.14 9.95
CA LEU A 165 -34.78 -20.38 10.67
C LEU A 165 -34.54 -20.22 12.18
N GLU A 166 -33.44 -19.58 12.60
CA GLU A 166 -33.18 -19.27 14.02
C GLU A 166 -34.29 -18.41 14.62
N ARG A 167 -34.73 -17.37 13.92
CA ARG A 167 -35.87 -16.53 14.37
C ARG A 167 -37.18 -17.31 14.46
N MET A 168 -37.40 -18.26 13.56
CA MET A 168 -38.56 -19.15 13.63
C MET A 168 -38.45 -20.08 14.84
N HIS A 169 -37.27 -20.66 15.09
CA HIS A 169 -36.99 -21.45 16.29
C HIS A 169 -37.29 -20.64 17.57
N GLU A 170 -36.71 -19.45 17.71
CA GLU A 170 -36.95 -18.57 18.87
C GLU A 170 -38.44 -18.25 19.06
N ARG A 171 -39.16 -17.92 17.99
CA ARG A 171 -40.61 -17.63 18.05
C ARG A 171 -41.43 -18.85 18.43
N LEU A 172 -41.08 -20.03 17.93
CA LEU A 172 -41.74 -21.29 18.27
C LEU A 172 -41.52 -21.64 19.74
N VAL A 173 -40.27 -21.57 20.23
CA VAL A 173 -39.93 -21.79 21.64
C VAL A 173 -40.67 -20.80 22.54
N PHE A 174 -40.66 -19.51 22.17
CA PHE A 174 -41.39 -18.48 22.91
C PHE A 174 -42.89 -18.77 22.95
N GLY A 175 -43.51 -19.11 21.81
CA GLY A 175 -44.95 -19.43 21.74
C GLY A 175 -45.33 -20.70 22.51
N ILE A 176 -44.47 -21.73 22.51
CA ILE A 176 -44.67 -22.97 23.29
C ILE A 176 -44.65 -22.65 24.80
N ASN A 177 -43.69 -21.82 25.23
CA ASN A 177 -43.53 -21.41 26.63
C ASN A 177 -44.70 -20.53 27.11
N GLU A 178 -45.15 -19.57 26.29
CA GLU A 178 -46.27 -18.66 26.61
C GLU A 178 -47.60 -19.41 26.71
N ALA A 179 -47.83 -20.39 25.84
CA ALA A 179 -49.08 -21.15 25.81
C ALA A 179 -49.19 -22.24 26.91
N ARG A 180 -48.16 -22.43 27.76
CA ARG A 180 -48.07 -23.50 28.80
C ARG A 180 -48.52 -24.86 28.26
N LEU A 181 -48.23 -25.15 27.00
CA LEU A 181 -48.74 -26.34 26.34
C LEU A 181 -47.91 -27.56 26.75
N ASN A 182 -48.56 -28.60 27.29
CA ASN A 182 -47.97 -29.95 27.43
C ASN A 182 -47.68 -30.63 26.06
N MET A 183 -47.72 -29.87 24.95
CA MET A 183 -47.46 -30.31 23.58
C MET A 183 -46.00 -30.06 23.13
N VAL A 184 -45.05 -29.96 24.06
CA VAL A 184 -43.60 -29.92 23.73
C VAL A 184 -43.23 -31.08 22.80
N ASN A 185 -43.81 -32.27 23.02
CA ASN A 185 -43.59 -33.45 22.18
C ASN A 185 -44.10 -33.26 20.73
N SER A 186 -45.19 -32.52 20.51
CA SER A 186 -45.79 -32.31 19.18
C SER A 186 -44.99 -31.35 18.30
N PHE A 187 -44.27 -30.40 18.91
CA PHE A 187 -43.41 -29.44 18.20
C PHE A 187 -41.92 -29.80 18.27
N SER A 188 -41.53 -30.76 19.11
CA SER A 188 -40.13 -31.23 19.24
C SER A 188 -39.54 -31.65 17.89
N GLY A 189 -40.31 -32.37 17.06
CA GLY A 189 -39.85 -32.77 15.72
C GLY A 189 -39.62 -31.59 14.78
N MET A 190 -40.37 -30.50 14.92
CA MET A 190 -40.18 -29.28 14.11
C MET A 190 -38.97 -28.48 14.61
N LEU A 191 -38.79 -28.35 15.93
CA LEU A 191 -37.61 -27.70 16.52
C LEU A 191 -36.33 -28.46 16.14
N GLN A 192 -36.32 -29.79 16.28
CA GLN A 192 -35.22 -30.65 15.87
C GLN A 192 -34.93 -30.51 14.37
N TRP A 193 -35.97 -30.49 13.53
CA TRP A 193 -35.81 -30.28 12.08
C TRP A 193 -35.19 -28.91 11.75
N ILE A 194 -35.60 -27.84 12.45
CA ILE A 194 -35.01 -26.51 12.27
C ILE A 194 -33.54 -26.53 12.69
N ASP A 195 -33.21 -27.11 13.83
CA ASP A 195 -31.83 -27.18 14.32
C ASP A 195 -30.94 -28.01 13.38
N ASP A 196 -31.43 -29.14 12.90
CA ASP A 196 -30.73 -29.99 11.92
C ASP A 196 -30.51 -29.22 10.60
N HIS A 197 -31.51 -28.49 10.10
CA HIS A 197 -31.39 -27.68 8.88
C HIS A 197 -30.43 -26.51 9.03
N VAL A 198 -30.47 -25.81 10.17
CA VAL A 198 -29.50 -24.75 10.46
C VAL A 198 -28.08 -25.33 10.51
N THR A 199 -27.91 -26.49 11.15
CA THR A 199 -26.61 -27.17 11.24
C THR A 199 -26.10 -27.59 9.85
N GLU A 200 -26.98 -28.13 8.99
CA GLU A 200 -26.65 -28.49 7.61
C GLU A 200 -26.30 -27.26 6.76
N LEU A 201 -27.05 -26.17 6.88
CA LEU A 201 -26.76 -24.90 6.20
C LEU A 201 -25.42 -24.31 6.65
N LEU A 202 -25.11 -24.35 7.95
CA LEU A 202 -23.83 -23.88 8.47
C LEU A 202 -22.68 -24.78 7.97
N TYR A 203 -22.87 -26.10 7.94
CA TYR A 203 -21.87 -27.05 7.42
C TYR A 203 -21.59 -26.82 5.93
N THR A 204 -22.63 -26.74 5.10
CA THR A 204 -22.49 -26.50 3.65
C THR A 204 -21.91 -25.13 3.35
N THR A 205 -22.26 -24.10 4.13
CA THR A 205 -21.66 -22.76 4.05
C THR A 205 -20.18 -22.81 4.38
N ARG A 206 -19.77 -23.45 5.48
CA ARG A 206 -18.35 -23.61 5.82
C ARG A 206 -17.58 -24.37 4.74
N LYS A 207 -18.19 -25.40 4.15
CA LYS A 207 -17.56 -26.21 3.10
C LYS A 207 -17.37 -25.44 1.80
N ASP A 208 -18.39 -24.72 1.36
CA ASP A 208 -18.37 -24.02 0.06
C ASP A 208 -17.53 -22.73 0.10
N PHE A 209 -17.52 -22.03 1.24
CA PHE A 209 -16.76 -20.79 1.43
C PHE A 209 -15.41 -21.01 2.12
N LYS A 210 -14.96 -22.27 2.20
CA LYS A 210 -13.72 -22.66 2.85
C LYS A 210 -12.55 -21.79 2.42
N HIS A 211 -12.31 -21.67 1.11
CA HIS A 211 -11.18 -20.92 0.58
C HIS A 211 -11.24 -19.41 0.86
N GLU A 212 -12.43 -18.83 0.97
CA GLU A 212 -12.62 -17.38 1.12
C GLU A 212 -12.64 -16.96 2.60
N LEU A 213 -13.06 -17.85 3.49
CA LEU A 213 -13.15 -17.65 4.93
C LEU A 213 -12.05 -18.41 5.69
N THR A 214 -10.88 -18.59 5.07
CA THR A 214 -9.70 -19.16 5.74
C THR A 214 -8.67 -18.07 6.07
N VAL A 215 -8.28 -17.99 7.34
CA VAL A 215 -7.18 -17.17 7.83
C VAL A 215 -5.86 -17.85 7.48
N SER A 216 -5.25 -17.36 6.41
CA SER A 216 -3.91 -17.73 5.97
C SER A 216 -2.82 -16.90 6.65
N PRO A 217 -1.56 -17.34 6.63
CA PRO A 217 -0.40 -16.57 7.09
C PRO A 217 -0.39 -15.11 6.62
N HIS A 218 -0.78 -14.88 5.36
CA HIS A 218 -0.79 -13.55 4.77
C HIS A 218 -1.83 -12.61 5.40
N ILE A 219 -2.96 -13.14 5.87
CA ILE A 219 -3.97 -12.34 6.59
C ILE A 219 -3.44 -11.96 7.97
N VAL A 220 -2.74 -12.86 8.66
CA VAL A 220 -2.07 -12.57 9.94
C VAL A 220 -1.00 -11.49 9.76
N ALA A 221 -0.18 -11.58 8.72
CA ALA A 221 0.81 -10.55 8.41
C ALA A 221 0.16 -9.19 8.10
N LYS A 222 -0.97 -9.16 7.38
CA LYS A 222 -1.78 -7.95 7.17
C LYS A 222 -2.41 -7.42 8.47
N ALA A 223 -2.74 -8.31 9.41
CA ALA A 223 -3.25 -7.93 10.71
C ALA A 223 -2.17 -7.23 11.55
N ALA A 224 -0.96 -7.80 11.57
CA ALA A 224 0.20 -7.30 12.31
C ALA A 224 0.89 -6.08 11.69
N SER A 225 0.82 -5.93 10.37
CA SER A 225 1.46 -4.85 9.61
C SER A 225 1.30 -3.43 10.21
N PRO A 226 0.07 -2.95 10.52
CA PRO A 226 -0.11 -1.62 11.13
C PRO A 226 0.40 -1.51 12.58
N LEU A 227 0.49 -2.63 13.30
CA LEU A 227 1.02 -2.64 14.68
C LEU A 227 2.55 -2.48 14.67
N ILE A 228 3.20 -3.13 13.70
CA ILE A 228 4.66 -3.21 13.58
C ILE A 228 5.23 -2.08 12.73
N ASP A 229 4.40 -1.43 11.91
CA ASP A 229 4.81 -0.48 10.88
C ASP A 229 5.75 -1.14 9.84
N ALA A 230 5.40 -2.37 9.44
CA ALA A 230 6.14 -3.17 8.48
C ALA A 230 5.19 -3.79 7.43
N PRO A 231 5.63 -3.92 6.17
CA PRO A 231 4.78 -4.45 5.11
C PRO A 231 4.57 -5.97 5.29
N PRO A 232 3.39 -6.51 4.94
CA PRO A 232 3.07 -7.93 5.15
C PRO A 232 4.10 -8.92 4.58
N PRO A 233 4.67 -8.73 3.37
CA PRO A 233 5.67 -9.66 2.83
C PRO A 233 6.90 -9.84 3.72
N LEU A 234 7.32 -8.79 4.41
CA LEU A 234 8.53 -8.78 5.27
C LEU A 234 8.30 -9.48 6.62
N LEU A 235 7.03 -9.66 7.02
CA LEU A 235 6.66 -10.43 8.20
C LEU A 235 6.56 -11.93 7.90
N LEU A 236 6.38 -12.30 6.63
CA LEU A 236 6.27 -13.69 6.19
C LEU A 236 7.64 -14.29 5.85
N SER A 237 8.47 -13.53 5.15
CA SER A 237 9.74 -13.98 4.61
C SER A 237 10.76 -12.85 4.52
N GLU A 238 12.03 -13.19 4.40
CA GLU A 238 13.05 -12.21 4.05
C GLU A 238 12.77 -11.62 2.66
N PRO A 239 13.05 -10.33 2.45
CA PRO A 239 12.84 -9.68 1.15
C PRO A 239 13.77 -10.32 0.12
N THR A 240 13.19 -11.06 -0.82
CA THR A 240 13.90 -11.62 -1.97
C THR A 240 13.71 -10.72 -3.18
N LEU A 241 14.72 -10.64 -4.04
CA LEU A 241 14.57 -9.88 -5.28
C LEU A 241 13.57 -10.58 -6.19
N PRO A 242 12.53 -9.87 -6.66
CA PRO A 242 11.61 -10.44 -7.63
C PRO A 242 12.36 -10.76 -8.93
N LYS A 243 11.99 -11.87 -9.55
CA LYS A 243 12.40 -12.18 -10.93
C LYS A 243 11.96 -11.01 -11.84
N ASN A 244 12.80 -10.63 -12.80
CA ASN A 244 12.57 -9.52 -13.74
C ASN A 244 12.54 -8.11 -13.09
N LEU A 245 13.35 -7.86 -12.05
CA LEU A 245 13.49 -6.56 -11.40
C LEU A 245 13.70 -5.41 -12.43
N GLU A 246 14.59 -5.62 -13.40
CA GLU A 246 14.92 -4.64 -14.44
C GLU A 246 13.69 -4.17 -15.21
N GLN A 247 12.86 -5.10 -15.69
CA GLN A 247 11.65 -4.78 -16.44
C GLN A 247 10.65 -4.01 -15.58
N ARG A 248 10.51 -4.38 -14.30
CA ARG A 248 9.58 -3.71 -13.38
C ARG A 248 10.04 -2.28 -13.04
N ILE A 249 11.34 -2.07 -12.85
CA ILE A 249 11.86 -0.71 -12.56
C ILE A 249 11.91 0.13 -13.84
N ALA A 250 12.23 -0.44 -14.99
CA ALA A 250 12.24 0.27 -16.29
C ALA A 250 10.88 0.90 -16.64
N LYS A 251 9.78 0.39 -16.06
CA LYS A 251 8.45 1.00 -16.16
C LYS A 251 8.39 2.41 -15.54
N ARG A 252 9.21 2.70 -14.54
CA ARG A 252 9.26 4.02 -13.86
C ARG A 252 10.56 4.78 -14.07
N VAL A 253 11.70 4.10 -14.05
CA VAL A 253 13.01 4.73 -14.20
C VAL A 253 13.51 4.52 -15.61
N ILE A 254 13.82 5.61 -16.30
CA ILE A 254 14.19 5.60 -17.71
C ILE A 254 15.69 5.83 -17.85
N GLY A 255 16.37 4.99 -18.64
CA GLY A 255 17.75 5.24 -19.08
C GLY A 255 18.85 4.93 -18.06
N GLN A 256 18.52 4.18 -17.01
CA GLN A 256 19.44 3.80 -15.93
C GLN A 256 19.52 2.27 -15.77
N GLU A 257 19.39 1.52 -16.88
CA GLU A 257 19.39 0.06 -16.88
C GLU A 257 20.69 -0.52 -16.33
N HIS A 258 21.83 0.16 -16.53
CA HIS A 258 23.13 -0.25 -15.97
C HIS A 258 23.18 -0.16 -14.44
N VAL A 259 22.47 0.80 -13.83
CA VAL A 259 22.37 0.92 -12.36
C VAL A 259 21.61 -0.27 -11.80
N LEU A 260 20.54 -0.67 -12.48
CA LEU A 260 19.73 -1.81 -12.09
C LEU A 260 20.50 -3.13 -12.17
N LEU A 261 21.26 -3.33 -13.24
CA LEU A 261 22.15 -4.48 -13.40
C LEU A 261 23.21 -4.57 -12.29
N ALA A 262 23.81 -3.44 -11.92
CA ALA A 262 24.79 -3.41 -10.83
C ALA A 262 24.13 -3.77 -9.48
N ILE A 263 22.95 -3.21 -9.22
CA ILE A 263 22.18 -3.49 -8.01
C ILE A 263 21.76 -4.98 -7.95
N THR A 264 21.23 -5.55 -9.04
CA THR A 264 20.84 -6.97 -9.09
C THR A 264 22.04 -7.89 -8.91
N ALA A 265 23.17 -7.58 -9.56
CA ALA A 265 24.40 -8.34 -9.43
C ALA A 265 24.93 -8.33 -7.99
N ALA A 266 24.96 -7.16 -7.34
CA ALA A 266 25.38 -7.01 -5.95
C ALA A 266 24.43 -7.72 -4.96
N LEU A 267 23.11 -7.61 -5.18
CA LEU A 267 22.10 -8.27 -4.35
C LEU A 267 22.07 -9.80 -4.50
N SER A 268 22.62 -10.33 -5.59
CA SER A 268 22.68 -11.78 -5.85
C SER A 268 23.89 -12.48 -5.21
N LYS A 269 24.89 -11.73 -4.72
CA LYS A 269 26.07 -12.31 -4.05
C LYS A 269 25.66 -12.81 -2.64
N GLN A 270 26.17 -13.97 -2.21
CA GLN A 270 25.94 -14.47 -0.85
C GLN A 270 26.43 -13.45 0.17
N ARG A 271 25.56 -13.07 1.11
CA ARG A 271 25.84 -12.02 2.09
C ARG A 271 26.05 -12.58 3.49
N PRO A 272 26.94 -11.96 4.28
CA PRO A 272 26.99 -12.22 5.71
C PRO A 272 25.68 -11.74 6.36
N GLU A 273 25.11 -12.53 7.26
CA GLU A 273 23.81 -12.31 7.93
C GLU A 273 23.69 -10.97 8.68
N ARG A 274 24.81 -10.27 8.91
CA ARG A 274 24.87 -9.05 9.72
C ARG A 274 24.95 -7.76 8.92
N ARG A 275 24.81 -7.77 7.59
CA ARG A 275 24.85 -6.52 6.80
C ARG A 275 23.45 -6.10 6.35
N PRO A 276 23.24 -4.80 6.03
CA PRO A 276 22.01 -4.36 5.37
C PRO A 276 21.73 -5.16 4.09
N ILE A 277 20.47 -5.17 3.64
CA ILE A 277 20.01 -5.79 2.38
C ILE A 277 20.85 -5.30 1.20
N GLY A 278 21.38 -4.10 1.23
CA GLY A 278 22.42 -3.70 0.30
C GLY A 278 22.88 -2.28 0.54
N SER A 279 24.09 -1.97 0.11
CA SER A 279 24.66 -0.63 0.27
C SER A 279 25.28 -0.15 -1.04
N PHE A 280 24.84 1.01 -1.52
CA PHE A 280 25.28 1.54 -2.81
C PHE A 280 25.69 3.00 -2.71
N LEU A 281 26.81 3.35 -3.34
CA LEU A 281 27.24 4.74 -3.50
C LEU A 281 27.00 5.20 -4.93
N PHE A 282 26.01 6.07 -5.12
CA PHE A 282 25.66 6.67 -6.38
C PHE A 282 26.46 7.95 -6.62
N MET A 283 27.34 7.93 -7.62
CA MET A 283 27.99 9.13 -8.13
C MET A 283 27.08 9.78 -9.15
N CYS A 284 26.46 10.91 -8.79
CA CYS A 284 25.42 11.52 -9.62
C CYS A 284 25.37 13.03 -9.48
N GLY A 285 24.91 13.71 -10.53
CA GLY A 285 24.47 15.09 -10.42
C GLY A 285 23.02 15.22 -9.92
N SER A 286 22.65 16.44 -9.56
CA SER A 286 21.27 16.78 -9.17
C SER A 286 20.26 16.53 -10.31
N GLY A 287 19.13 15.91 -9.96
CA GLY A 287 17.98 15.75 -10.85
C GLY A 287 17.95 14.49 -11.73
N TYR A 288 18.91 13.56 -11.64
CA TYR A 288 18.94 12.34 -12.47
C TYR A 288 18.12 11.15 -11.96
N GLY A 289 17.14 11.38 -11.06
CA GLY A 289 16.17 10.35 -10.67
C GLY A 289 16.59 9.41 -9.54
N ARG A 290 17.60 9.75 -8.75
CA ARG A 290 18.03 9.01 -7.54
C ARG A 290 16.88 8.68 -6.57
N THR A 291 16.02 9.66 -6.30
CA THR A 291 14.86 9.47 -5.40
C THR A 291 13.81 8.56 -6.05
N GLU A 292 13.61 8.63 -7.37
CA GLU A 292 12.69 7.73 -8.08
C GLU A 292 13.24 6.30 -8.19
N MET A 293 14.56 6.13 -8.27
CA MET A 293 15.23 4.84 -8.14
C MET A 293 14.97 4.25 -6.75
N ALA A 294 15.19 5.03 -5.69
CA ALA A 294 14.92 4.61 -4.31
C ALA A 294 13.45 4.21 -4.12
N LYS A 295 12.49 5.00 -4.63
CA LYS A 295 11.05 4.68 -4.60
C LYS A 295 10.69 3.41 -5.35
N SER A 296 11.31 3.22 -6.51
CA SER A 296 11.06 2.03 -7.31
C SER A 296 11.60 0.78 -6.61
N LEU A 297 12.77 0.86 -5.98
CA LEU A 297 13.33 -0.23 -5.17
C LEU A 297 12.49 -0.48 -3.91
N ALA A 298 12.03 0.58 -3.24
CA ALA A 298 11.18 0.47 -2.06
C ALA A 298 9.87 -0.27 -2.38
N GLY A 299 9.20 0.14 -3.44
CA GLY A 299 7.96 -0.52 -3.90
C GLY A 299 8.15 -1.96 -4.38
N LEU A 300 9.37 -2.40 -4.68
CA LEU A 300 9.63 -3.77 -5.14
C LEU A 300 10.08 -4.71 -4.04
N LEU A 301 10.90 -4.22 -3.11
CA LEU A 301 11.42 -5.03 -1.99
C LEU A 301 10.44 -5.05 -0.82
N PHE A 302 9.72 -3.94 -0.59
CA PHE A 302 8.89 -3.74 0.59
C PHE A 302 7.40 -3.58 0.24
N ASP A 303 7.02 -3.72 -1.03
CA ASP A 303 5.65 -3.54 -1.52
C ASP A 303 5.02 -2.17 -1.13
N ASN A 304 5.86 -1.19 -0.81
CA ASN A 304 5.46 0.15 -0.43
C ASN A 304 6.54 1.16 -0.84
N LYS A 305 6.15 2.12 -1.70
CA LYS A 305 7.07 3.16 -2.21
C LYS A 305 7.38 4.25 -1.19
N ASP A 306 6.55 4.38 -0.17
CA ASP A 306 6.68 5.42 0.85
C ASP A 306 7.60 4.98 2.00
N MET A 307 8.09 3.73 1.98
CA MET A 307 9.11 3.20 2.89
C MET A 307 10.50 3.72 2.52
N ILE A 308 10.63 5.04 2.48
CA ILE A 308 11.88 5.73 2.21
C ILE A 308 12.13 6.78 3.27
N ALA A 309 13.33 6.74 3.83
CA ALA A 309 13.86 7.83 4.65
C ALA A 309 14.95 8.57 3.88
N GLU A 310 14.82 9.89 3.73
CA GLU A 310 15.79 10.72 3.01
C GLU A 310 16.48 11.68 3.99
N PHE A 311 17.81 11.62 4.01
CA PHE A 311 18.67 12.45 4.86
C PHE A 311 19.62 13.26 3.99
N ASP A 312 19.46 14.59 4.00
CA ASP A 312 20.44 15.48 3.38
C ASP A 312 21.62 15.72 4.32
N LEU A 313 22.74 15.03 4.05
CA LEU A 313 23.96 15.11 4.85
C LEU A 313 24.70 16.43 4.69
N ALA A 314 24.33 17.29 3.73
CA ALA A 314 24.84 18.65 3.68
C ALA A 314 24.48 19.46 4.95
N LYS A 315 23.37 19.11 5.62
CA LYS A 315 22.99 19.71 6.90
C LYS A 315 23.89 19.26 8.06
N TYR A 316 24.68 18.19 7.88
CA TYR A 316 25.43 17.48 8.93
C TYR A 316 26.95 17.69 8.81
N SER A 317 27.35 18.90 8.39
CA SER A 317 28.75 19.31 8.24
C SER A 317 29.40 19.78 9.54
N GLY A 318 28.61 20.12 10.57
CA GLY A 318 29.11 20.64 11.84
C GLY A 318 29.60 19.56 12.83
N PRO A 319 30.32 19.94 13.90
CA PRO A 319 30.89 19.00 14.87
C PRO A 319 29.82 18.23 15.67
N ASN A 320 28.67 18.86 15.98
CA ASN A 320 27.57 18.22 16.72
C ASN A 320 26.66 17.35 15.84
N SER A 321 27.02 17.12 14.58
CA SER A 321 26.20 16.37 13.62
C SER A 321 26.03 14.90 14.00
N PHE A 322 27.01 14.33 14.72
CA PHE A 322 26.96 12.98 15.28
C PHE A 322 25.71 12.79 16.16
N SER A 323 25.59 13.57 17.24
CA SER A 323 24.49 13.45 18.20
C SER A 323 23.14 13.73 17.55
N ARG A 324 23.10 14.63 16.56
CA ARG A 324 21.87 14.95 15.83
C ARG A 324 21.42 13.80 14.94
N LEU A 325 22.34 13.16 14.20
CA LEU A 325 22.01 12.03 13.34
C LEU A 325 21.62 10.80 14.19
N VAL A 326 22.41 10.48 15.22
CA VAL A 326 22.11 9.36 16.13
C VAL A 326 20.76 9.58 16.80
N GLY A 327 20.48 10.77 17.35
CA GLY A 327 19.18 11.07 17.98
C GLY A 327 17.99 10.96 17.04
N LEU A 328 18.16 11.32 15.76
CA LEU A 328 17.14 11.12 14.72
C LEU A 328 16.92 9.65 14.38
N LEU A 329 17.99 8.84 14.41
CA LEU A 329 17.93 7.40 14.20
C LEU A 329 17.44 6.64 15.46
N SER A 330 17.50 7.25 16.65
CA SER A 330 17.33 6.59 17.95
C SER A 330 16.17 7.11 18.81
N SER A 331 15.13 7.68 18.20
CA SER A 331 13.82 8.01 18.83
C SER A 331 13.71 9.24 19.75
N HIS A 332 14.78 9.98 20.05
CA HIS A 332 14.69 11.18 20.90
C HIS A 332 14.61 12.49 20.12
N VAL A 333 13.47 13.18 20.25
CA VAL A 333 13.23 14.53 19.71
C VAL A 333 13.28 15.53 20.87
N GLU A 334 14.15 16.53 20.77
CA GLU A 334 14.06 17.72 21.63
C GLU A 334 12.76 18.49 21.32
N PRO A 335 12.01 18.96 22.32
CA PRO A 335 10.78 19.71 22.10
C PRO A 335 11.07 21.05 21.41
N GLY A 336 10.74 21.17 20.12
CA GLY A 336 10.84 22.44 19.37
C GLY A 336 11.29 22.34 17.91
N MET A 337 11.84 21.21 17.46
CA MET A 337 12.18 21.04 16.04
C MET A 337 10.93 20.73 15.20
N LYS A 338 10.72 21.51 14.12
CA LYS A 338 9.73 21.18 13.08
C LYS A 338 9.96 19.74 12.63
N ARG A 339 8.89 18.95 12.59
CA ARG A 339 8.87 17.55 12.11
C ARG A 339 9.27 17.50 10.62
N GLU A 340 10.56 17.60 10.33
CA GLU A 340 11.13 17.02 9.10
C GLU A 340 10.80 15.52 9.09
N ARG A 341 10.68 14.92 7.90
CA ARG A 341 10.21 13.54 7.58
C ARG A 341 11.04 12.40 8.22
N SER A 342 11.30 12.52 9.51
CA SER A 342 12.14 11.74 10.40
C SER A 342 11.35 10.66 11.14
N GLU A 343 10.02 10.59 10.95
CA GLU A 343 9.17 9.55 11.54
C GLU A 343 9.47 8.15 10.99
N ALA A 344 9.90 8.06 9.73
CA ALA A 344 10.14 6.79 9.03
C ALA A 344 11.31 5.94 9.57
N VAL A 345 12.11 6.45 10.51
CA VAL A 345 13.26 5.72 11.08
C VAL A 345 13.14 5.52 12.60
N LYS A 346 12.06 5.98 13.24
CA LYS A 346 12.03 6.24 14.68
C LYS A 346 12.18 5.05 15.63
N LYS A 347 12.07 3.79 15.19
CA LYS A 347 12.26 2.63 16.07
C LYS A 347 12.92 1.43 15.39
N ARG A 348 12.60 1.16 14.13
CA ARG A 348 13.19 0.06 13.34
C ARG A 348 13.29 0.53 11.89
N PRO A 349 14.50 0.83 11.37
CA PRO A 349 14.64 1.20 9.97
C PRO A 349 14.30 -0.03 9.12
N ILE A 350 13.12 -0.03 8.50
CA ILE A 350 12.71 -1.01 7.50
C ILE A 350 12.40 -0.21 6.24
N GLY A 351 13.04 -0.55 5.12
CA GLY A 351 12.83 0.19 3.87
C GLY A 351 14.13 0.60 3.19
N VAL A 352 14.05 1.67 2.41
CA VAL A 352 15.19 2.26 1.69
C VAL A 352 15.62 3.53 2.40
N ILE A 353 16.89 3.63 2.79
CA ILE A 353 17.44 4.86 3.37
C ILE A 353 18.31 5.54 2.32
N LEU A 354 17.98 6.78 1.98
CA LEU A 354 18.72 7.63 1.07
C LEU A 354 19.52 8.68 1.85
N PHE A 355 20.84 8.53 1.88
CA PHE A 355 21.77 9.51 2.42
C PHE A 355 22.31 10.39 1.28
N ASP A 356 21.78 11.61 1.16
CA ASP A 356 22.19 12.55 0.13
C ASP A 356 23.38 13.42 0.53
N ASN A 357 24.20 13.79 -0.44
CA ASN A 357 25.37 14.68 -0.30
C ASN A 357 26.37 14.17 0.75
N VAL A 358 26.72 12.89 0.72
CA VAL A 358 27.67 12.28 1.67
C VAL A 358 29.04 12.97 1.63
N ASP A 359 29.42 13.56 0.49
CA ASP A 359 30.64 14.36 0.35
C ASP A 359 30.69 15.61 1.23
N LYS A 360 29.54 16.11 1.68
CA LYS A 360 29.44 17.32 2.52
C LYS A 360 29.30 17.00 4.01
N ALA A 361 29.22 15.72 4.37
CA ALA A 361 29.05 15.27 5.74
C ALA A 361 30.32 15.50 6.56
N HIS A 362 30.17 15.73 7.86
CA HIS A 362 31.29 15.71 8.78
C HIS A 362 31.89 14.29 8.89
N GLU A 363 33.20 14.17 9.15
CA GLU A 363 33.90 12.88 9.21
C GLU A 363 33.26 11.90 10.21
N SER A 364 32.82 12.38 11.37
CA SER A 364 32.15 11.55 12.38
C SER A 364 30.84 10.91 11.89
N VAL A 365 30.16 11.52 10.92
CA VAL A 365 28.95 10.94 10.30
C VAL A 365 29.35 9.83 9.33
N ILE A 366 30.44 10.01 8.58
CA ILE A 366 30.97 8.99 7.66
C ILE A 366 31.40 7.74 8.45
N ASP A 367 31.98 7.92 9.62
CA ASP A 367 32.39 6.82 10.50
C ASP A 367 31.19 5.97 10.95
N ILE A 368 30.08 6.63 11.37
CA ILE A 368 28.82 5.94 11.69
C ILE A 368 28.26 5.19 10.48
N LEU A 369 28.21 5.82 9.31
CA LEU A 369 27.70 5.17 8.10
C LEU A 369 28.50 3.92 7.75
N THR A 370 29.82 3.98 7.96
CA THR A 370 30.72 2.84 7.76
C THR A 370 30.41 1.70 8.73
N GLU A 371 30.14 2.01 10.01
CA GLU A 371 29.70 1.04 11.01
C GLU A 371 28.36 0.38 10.62
N ILE A 372 27.37 1.19 10.24
CA ILE A 372 26.04 0.70 9.83
C ILE A 372 26.15 -0.23 8.62
N ILE A 373 26.92 0.14 7.60
CA ILE A 373 27.08 -0.67 6.38
C ILE A 373 27.90 -1.93 6.65
N GLY A 374 28.90 -1.84 7.52
CA GLY A 374 29.80 -2.95 7.84
C GLY A 374 29.18 -4.01 8.73
N PHE A 375 28.43 -3.59 9.75
CA PHE A 375 27.93 -4.44 10.84
C PHE A 375 26.40 -4.51 10.97
N GLY A 376 25.66 -3.68 10.22
CA GLY A 376 24.20 -3.74 10.14
C GLY A 376 23.45 -3.36 11.41
N HIS A 377 24.15 -2.81 12.42
CA HIS A 377 23.54 -2.29 13.63
C HIS A 377 24.24 -1.01 14.08
N LEU A 378 23.52 -0.20 14.86
CA LEU A 378 24.04 1.00 15.51
C LEU A 378 23.62 0.96 16.98
N ILE A 379 24.55 1.22 17.89
CA ILE A 379 24.22 1.42 19.30
C ILE A 379 23.95 2.91 19.53
N ASP A 380 22.76 3.24 20.04
CA ASP A 380 22.42 4.62 20.34
C ASP A 380 23.09 5.13 21.63
N GLY A 381 22.93 6.43 21.91
CA GLY A 381 23.48 7.04 23.12
C GLY A 381 22.89 6.52 24.44
N GLN A 382 21.85 5.69 24.40
CA GLN A 382 21.19 5.07 25.55
C GLN A 382 21.49 3.57 25.68
N GLY A 383 22.25 3.00 24.74
CA GLY A 383 22.59 1.57 24.70
C GLY A 383 21.56 0.70 23.98
N ASN A 384 20.56 1.27 23.31
CA ASN A 384 19.65 0.49 22.47
C ASN A 384 20.34 0.14 21.14
N ILE A 385 20.12 -1.08 20.67
CA ILE A 385 20.62 -1.55 19.37
C ILE A 385 19.57 -1.28 18.31
N VAL A 386 19.92 -0.45 17.32
CA VAL A 386 19.12 -0.19 16.12
C VAL A 386 19.60 -1.13 15.01
N ASP A 387 18.69 -1.97 14.51
CA ASP A 387 18.99 -3.00 13.50
C ASP A 387 18.68 -2.50 12.07
N PHE A 388 19.70 -2.51 11.20
CA PHE A 388 19.65 -2.13 9.78
C PHE A 388 19.71 -3.32 8.82
N THR A 389 19.72 -4.57 9.31
CA THR A 389 19.78 -5.78 8.46
C THR A 389 18.67 -5.84 7.42
N LYS A 390 17.47 -5.30 7.74
CA LYS A 390 16.31 -5.21 6.84
C LYS A 390 16.22 -3.88 6.06
N THR A 391 17.35 -3.20 5.82
CA THR A 391 17.39 -1.95 5.04
C THR A 391 18.21 -2.03 3.77
N LEU A 392 17.77 -1.28 2.76
CA LEU A 392 18.58 -0.94 1.59
C LEU A 392 19.13 0.47 1.77
N ILE A 393 20.46 0.62 1.79
CA ILE A 393 21.13 1.91 1.97
C ILE A 393 21.61 2.41 0.61
N ILE A 394 21.16 3.60 0.25
CA ILE A 394 21.60 4.32 -0.95
C ILE A 394 22.26 5.61 -0.49
N MET A 395 23.50 5.83 -0.89
CA MET A 395 24.25 7.05 -0.65
C MET A 395 24.43 7.79 -1.97
N THR A 396 24.35 9.12 -1.97
CA THR A 396 24.62 9.93 -3.17
C THR A 396 25.72 10.94 -2.93
N THR A 397 26.56 11.13 -3.94
CA THR A 397 27.64 12.12 -3.93
C THR A 397 27.75 12.86 -5.26
N ASN A 398 28.12 14.14 -5.18
CA ASN A 398 28.40 14.99 -6.34
C ASN A 398 29.90 15.06 -6.71
N VAL A 399 30.78 14.32 -6.01
CA VAL A 399 32.21 14.23 -6.33
C VAL A 399 32.39 13.69 -7.76
N GLY A 400 33.37 14.20 -8.52
CA GLY A 400 33.58 13.78 -9.92
C GLY A 400 32.87 14.61 -10.98
N ARG A 401 31.91 15.46 -10.60
CA ARG A 401 30.94 16.05 -11.54
C ARG A 401 31.51 17.13 -12.46
N ASP A 402 32.31 18.05 -11.93
CA ASP A 402 32.65 19.29 -12.65
C ASP A 402 33.74 19.13 -13.71
N LYS A 403 34.49 18.02 -13.71
CA LYS A 403 35.66 17.86 -14.58
C LYS A 403 35.49 16.90 -15.77
N TYR A 404 34.60 15.89 -15.72
CA TYR A 404 34.73 14.75 -16.64
C TYR A 404 33.44 14.10 -17.17
N TRP A 405 32.27 14.74 -17.12
CA TRP A 405 31.09 14.21 -17.83
C TRP A 405 30.75 15.01 -19.09
N PRO A 406 31.52 14.87 -20.19
CA PRO A 406 30.99 15.24 -21.48
C PRO A 406 29.79 14.33 -21.77
N TRP A 407 28.63 14.97 -21.89
CA TRP A 407 27.42 14.45 -22.52
C TRP A 407 27.86 13.70 -23.79
N ASN A 408 27.79 12.36 -23.80
CA ASN A 408 28.14 11.43 -24.91
C ASN A 408 29.49 10.65 -24.86
N CYS A 409 30.16 10.45 -23.71
CA CYS A 409 31.28 9.48 -23.66
C CYS A 409 30.76 8.05 -23.96
N LYS A 410 31.20 7.43 -25.06
CA LYS A 410 30.92 6.01 -25.43
C LYS A 410 31.35 5.01 -24.34
N CYS A 411 32.22 5.49 -23.47
CA CYS A 411 32.72 4.88 -22.25
C CYS A 411 31.63 4.30 -21.37
N ALA A 412 30.45 4.94 -21.36
CA ALA A 412 29.32 4.49 -20.58
C ALA A 412 28.84 3.10 -21.01
N ASP A 413 28.79 2.80 -22.32
CA ASP A 413 28.25 1.53 -22.83
C ASP A 413 29.13 0.31 -22.48
N GLU A 414 30.42 0.53 -22.18
CA GLU A 414 31.32 -0.52 -21.70
C GLU A 414 31.15 -0.83 -20.20
N VAL A 415 30.68 0.14 -19.40
CA VAL A 415 30.42 -0.02 -17.96
C VAL A 415 29.27 -1.01 -17.69
N GLN A 416 28.37 -1.26 -18.66
CA GLN A 416 27.31 -2.27 -18.53
C GLN A 416 27.84 -3.70 -18.29
N LYS A 417 29.12 -3.96 -18.55
CA LYS A 417 29.68 -5.31 -18.53
C LYS A 417 30.36 -5.73 -17.22
N PHE A 418 30.55 -4.81 -16.25
CA PHE A 418 31.34 -5.14 -15.05
C PHE A 418 30.81 -4.46 -13.77
N PRO A 419 30.72 -5.18 -12.64
CA PRO A 419 30.54 -4.56 -11.33
C PRO A 419 31.76 -3.70 -11.00
N VAL A 420 31.50 -2.50 -10.51
CA VAL A 420 32.47 -1.38 -10.56
C VAL A 420 33.53 -1.51 -9.47
N LYS A 421 33.17 -2.12 -8.34
CA LYS A 421 34.07 -2.35 -7.22
C LYS A 421 35.30 -3.21 -7.56
N GLU A 422 35.18 -4.14 -8.50
CA GLU A 422 36.31 -5.00 -8.91
C GLU A 422 37.38 -4.18 -9.68
N GLY A 423 36.99 -3.12 -10.39
CA GLY A 423 37.90 -2.18 -11.04
C GLY A 423 38.52 -1.13 -10.11
N LEU A 424 38.10 -1.04 -8.84
CA LEU A 424 38.72 -0.13 -7.86
C LEU A 424 40.12 -0.59 -7.42
N TYR A 425 40.51 -1.84 -7.63
CA TYR A 425 41.79 -2.37 -7.14
C TYR A 425 42.67 -2.98 -8.23
N ASP A 426 42.30 -2.79 -9.50
CA ASP A 426 43.03 -3.30 -10.65
C ASP A 426 43.77 -2.15 -11.38
N ASP A 427 45.06 -2.01 -11.09
CA ASP A 427 45.93 -0.99 -11.70
C ASP A 427 46.18 -1.24 -13.21
N GLU A 428 46.02 -2.49 -13.69
CA GLU A 428 46.11 -2.83 -15.12
C GLU A 428 44.85 -2.42 -15.89
N TRP A 429 43.70 -2.36 -15.21
CA TRP A 429 42.45 -1.89 -15.79
C TRP A 429 42.49 -0.39 -16.12
N GLU A 430 43.15 0.41 -15.28
CA GLU A 430 43.30 1.87 -15.43
C GLU A 430 44.08 2.27 -16.69
N THR A 431 45.05 1.45 -17.13
CA THR A 431 45.90 1.73 -18.29
C THR A 431 45.27 1.29 -19.61
N LYS A 432 44.34 0.33 -19.57
CA LYS A 432 43.74 -0.29 -20.76
C LYS A 432 42.48 0.41 -21.26
N HIS A 433 41.77 1.14 -20.39
CA HIS A 433 40.52 1.79 -20.72
C HIS A 433 40.58 3.29 -20.35
N ASN A 434 40.81 4.17 -21.34
CA ASN A 434 40.76 5.63 -21.17
C ASN A 434 39.30 6.13 -20.99
N LEU A 435 38.62 5.68 -19.94
CA LEU A 435 37.20 5.94 -19.69
C LEU A 435 37.05 7.10 -18.70
N CYS A 436 36.17 8.07 -19.00
CA CYS A 436 35.78 9.12 -18.04
C CYS A 436 35.21 8.57 -16.72
N TYR A 437 34.80 7.30 -16.71
CA TYR A 437 34.33 6.59 -15.53
C TYR A 437 35.45 6.28 -14.52
N LEU A 438 36.65 5.98 -15.02
CA LEU A 438 37.82 5.70 -14.19
C LEU A 438 38.30 6.92 -13.41
N SER A 439 38.24 8.10 -14.04
CA SER A 439 38.51 9.38 -13.35
C SER A 439 37.52 9.66 -12.22
N LEU A 440 36.24 9.31 -12.37
CA LEU A 440 35.24 9.44 -11.29
C LEU A 440 35.60 8.57 -10.09
N LEU A 441 35.99 7.31 -10.34
CA LEU A 441 36.42 6.39 -9.29
C LEU A 441 37.70 6.87 -8.58
N ARG A 442 38.66 7.43 -9.33
CA ARG A 442 39.86 8.05 -8.73
C ARG A 442 39.50 9.21 -7.81
N GLU A 443 38.59 10.10 -8.25
CA GLU A 443 38.13 11.20 -7.40
C GLU A 443 37.39 10.69 -6.15
N ALA A 444 36.56 9.65 -6.29
CA ALA A 444 35.91 9.01 -5.15
C ALA A 444 36.93 8.40 -4.17
N LYS A 445 37.97 7.71 -4.66
CA LYS A 445 39.08 7.19 -3.82
C LYS A 445 39.86 8.30 -3.11
N GLN A 446 40.03 9.46 -3.75
CA GLN A 446 40.72 10.60 -3.15
C GLN A 446 39.89 11.30 -2.08
N HIS A 447 38.57 11.36 -2.27
CA HIS A 447 37.65 12.08 -1.38
C HIS A 447 37.20 11.25 -0.18
N PHE A 448 36.90 9.96 -0.37
CA PHE A 448 36.37 9.09 0.68
C PHE A 448 37.46 8.19 1.28
N ARG A 449 37.35 7.91 2.58
CA ARG A 449 38.23 6.94 3.25
C ARG A 449 38.07 5.54 2.63
N PRO A 450 39.15 4.74 2.51
CA PRO A 450 39.09 3.40 1.92
C PRO A 450 38.04 2.49 2.56
N GLN A 451 37.88 2.59 3.89
CA GLN A 451 36.91 1.81 4.67
C GLN A 451 35.49 1.94 4.14
N LEU A 452 35.02 3.15 3.82
CA LEU A 452 33.67 3.35 3.29
C LEU A 452 33.50 2.60 1.96
N LEU A 453 34.47 2.70 1.05
CA LEU A 453 34.43 2.06 -0.26
C LEU A 453 34.56 0.52 -0.17
N GLU A 454 35.27 0.01 0.84
CA GLU A 454 35.39 -1.42 1.11
C GLU A 454 34.09 -2.03 1.63
N TYR A 455 33.32 -1.31 2.45
CA TYR A 455 32.08 -1.82 3.03
C TYR A 455 30.87 -1.69 2.10
N VAL A 456 30.83 -0.69 1.23
CA VAL A 456 29.78 -0.52 0.21
C VAL A 456 29.77 -1.70 -0.77
N ASP A 457 28.59 -2.23 -1.12
CA ASP A 457 28.50 -3.36 -2.06
C ASP A 457 28.98 -2.98 -3.46
N ASP A 458 28.57 -1.80 -3.97
CA ASP A 458 29.08 -1.26 -5.24
C ASP A 458 29.01 0.27 -5.35
N VAL A 459 29.90 0.84 -6.16
CA VAL A 459 29.96 2.28 -6.48
C VAL A 459 29.46 2.49 -7.91
N ILE A 460 28.37 3.22 -8.09
CA ILE A 460 27.66 3.27 -9.38
C ILE A 460 27.57 4.72 -9.88
N GLY A 461 28.08 4.99 -11.08
CA GLY A 461 27.86 6.28 -11.75
C GLY A 461 26.52 6.36 -12.48
N ILE A 462 25.74 7.38 -12.18
CA ILE A 462 24.45 7.66 -12.83
C ILE A 462 24.68 8.47 -14.11
N ARG A 463 24.06 8.05 -15.21
CA ARG A 463 24.21 8.71 -16.51
C ARG A 463 23.29 9.92 -16.63
N SER A 464 23.75 10.93 -17.36
CA SER A 464 22.89 12.02 -17.85
C SER A 464 21.81 11.49 -18.79
N LEU A 465 20.59 12.01 -18.65
CA LEU A 465 19.46 11.63 -19.51
C LEU A 465 19.55 12.31 -20.88
N SER A 466 19.28 11.56 -21.95
CA SER A 466 19.13 12.12 -23.29
C SER A 466 17.81 12.91 -23.43
N VAL A 467 17.69 13.77 -24.43
CA VAL A 467 16.45 14.52 -24.70
C VAL A 467 15.26 13.57 -24.88
N GLN A 468 15.45 12.44 -25.58
CA GLN A 468 14.40 11.42 -25.75
C GLN A 468 14.00 10.78 -24.41
N GLN A 469 14.97 10.52 -23.53
CA GLN A 469 14.69 10.00 -22.18
C GLN A 469 13.97 11.05 -21.32
N LEU A 470 14.35 12.33 -21.42
CA LEU A 470 13.67 13.43 -20.72
C LEU A 470 12.22 13.60 -21.18
N LYS A 471 11.93 13.45 -22.48
CA LYS A 471 10.54 13.42 -22.99
C LYS A 471 9.74 12.26 -22.37
N ALA A 472 10.33 11.07 -22.30
CA ALA A 472 9.69 9.92 -21.66
C ALA A 472 9.47 10.15 -20.16
N VAL A 473 10.41 10.81 -19.45
CA VAL A 473 10.25 11.21 -18.05
C VAL A 473 9.10 12.23 -17.91
N ALA A 474 9.02 13.23 -18.78
CA ALA A 474 7.93 14.21 -18.78
C ALA A 474 6.56 13.54 -18.95
N ARG A 475 6.45 12.53 -19.84
CA ARG A 475 5.23 11.72 -19.98
C ARG A 475 4.86 11.00 -18.69
N LEU A 476 5.83 10.36 -18.01
CA LEU A 476 5.56 9.69 -16.74
C LEU A 476 5.11 10.67 -15.65
N GLN A 477 5.76 11.83 -15.54
CA GLN A 477 5.36 12.86 -14.57
C GLN A 477 3.96 13.42 -14.86
N LEU A 478 3.61 13.60 -16.13
CA LEU A 478 2.25 13.98 -16.53
C LEU A 478 1.22 12.91 -16.14
N ARG A 479 1.54 11.63 -16.32
CA ARG A 479 0.68 10.51 -15.87
C ARG A 479 0.50 10.54 -14.35
N ASP A 480 1.57 10.74 -13.59
CA ASP A 480 1.51 10.79 -12.13
C ASP A 480 0.64 11.98 -11.67
N ILE A 481 0.85 13.17 -12.24
CA ILE A 481 0.03 14.36 -11.96
C ILE A 481 -1.44 14.07 -12.30
N ALA A 482 -1.73 13.51 -13.47
CA ALA A 482 -3.08 13.23 -13.93
C ALA A 482 -3.80 12.21 -13.03
N SER A 483 -3.08 11.21 -12.51
CA SER A 483 -3.62 10.22 -11.58
C SER A 483 -4.01 10.79 -10.21
N CYS A 484 -3.37 11.89 -9.78
CA CYS A 484 -3.63 12.53 -8.49
C CYS A 484 -4.72 13.62 -8.55
N MET A 485 -5.12 14.08 -9.73
CA MET A 485 -6.06 15.20 -9.89
C MET A 485 -7.50 14.86 -9.53
N THR A 486 -7.95 13.64 -9.80
CA THR A 486 -9.31 13.17 -9.54
C THR A 486 -9.28 11.74 -9.02
N GLN A 487 -10.31 11.32 -8.28
CA GLN A 487 -10.40 9.95 -7.75
C GLN A 487 -10.31 8.86 -8.82
N LYS A 488 -10.71 9.17 -10.06
CA LYS A 488 -10.69 8.23 -11.20
C LYS A 488 -9.57 8.49 -12.21
N GLY A 489 -8.76 9.54 -11.98
CA GLY A 489 -7.68 9.98 -12.85
C GLY A 489 -8.14 10.69 -14.12
N LEU A 490 -7.46 11.78 -14.49
CA LEU A 490 -7.60 12.41 -15.81
C LEU A 490 -6.69 11.71 -16.82
N ILE A 491 -7.03 11.79 -18.11
CA ILE A 491 -6.13 11.33 -19.18
C ILE A 491 -5.53 12.57 -19.84
N ILE A 492 -4.21 12.72 -19.75
CA ILE A 492 -3.48 13.81 -20.41
C ILE A 492 -2.64 13.21 -21.53
N TYR A 493 -2.88 13.66 -22.76
CA TYR A 493 -2.09 13.29 -23.92
C TYR A 493 -1.25 14.50 -24.39
N PRO A 494 0.08 14.47 -24.20
CA PRO A 494 0.96 15.47 -24.77
C PRO A 494 1.46 15.04 -26.16
N SER A 495 1.30 15.91 -27.15
CA SER A 495 1.93 15.74 -28.47
C SER A 495 3.46 15.80 -28.37
N GLU A 496 4.18 15.16 -29.31
CA GLU A 496 5.65 15.21 -29.33
C GLU A 496 6.21 16.64 -29.38
N ALA A 497 5.60 17.52 -30.17
CA ALA A 497 6.00 18.92 -30.27
C ALA A 497 5.79 19.68 -28.94
N ALA A 498 4.73 19.37 -28.19
CA ALA A 498 4.52 19.93 -26.86
C ALA A 498 5.60 19.44 -25.88
N LEU A 499 5.98 18.16 -25.94
CA LEU A 499 7.05 17.61 -25.09
C LEU A 499 8.40 18.26 -25.39
N ASP A 500 8.71 18.55 -26.66
CA ASP A 500 9.91 19.31 -27.02
C ASP A 500 9.94 20.68 -26.33
N ILE A 501 8.83 21.43 -26.39
CA ILE A 501 8.73 22.74 -25.74
C ILE A 501 8.85 22.62 -24.22
N ILE A 502 8.18 21.63 -23.61
CA ILE A 502 8.23 21.40 -22.16
C ILE A 502 9.65 21.10 -21.73
N VAL A 503 10.34 20.17 -22.39
CA VAL A 503 11.73 19.81 -22.07
C VAL A 503 12.64 21.01 -22.29
N GLN A 504 12.54 21.70 -23.42
CA GLN A 504 13.35 22.89 -23.69
C GLN A 504 13.18 23.97 -22.62
N ARG A 505 11.95 24.31 -22.23
CA ARG A 505 11.69 25.36 -21.24
C ARG A 505 12.06 24.98 -19.82
N SER A 506 11.94 23.70 -19.47
CA SER A 506 12.18 23.23 -18.10
C SER A 506 13.66 22.93 -17.83
N THR A 507 14.41 22.43 -18.81
CA THR A 507 15.78 21.96 -18.60
C THR A 507 16.87 22.96 -18.98
N TRP A 508 16.56 23.98 -19.81
CA TRP A 508 17.55 24.97 -20.24
C TRP A 508 17.63 26.17 -19.30
N LEU A 509 18.68 26.20 -18.48
CA LEU A 509 19.13 27.39 -17.75
C LEU A 509 20.61 27.64 -18.11
N GLY A 510 20.88 28.26 -19.26
CA GLY A 510 22.23 28.37 -19.84
C GLY A 510 22.74 27.05 -20.44
N ASP A 511 24.04 26.74 -20.30
CA ASP A 511 24.72 25.56 -20.88
C ASP A 511 24.58 24.25 -20.08
N ARG A 512 23.76 24.22 -19.02
CA ARG A 512 23.61 23.04 -18.14
C ARG A 512 22.21 22.45 -18.28
N ILE A 513 22.11 21.24 -18.83
CA ILE A 513 20.87 20.46 -18.81
C ILE A 513 20.68 19.93 -17.38
N ILE A 514 19.61 20.42 -16.73
CA ILE A 514 19.22 20.01 -15.39
C ILE A 514 18.17 18.90 -15.51
N GLY A 515 18.26 17.87 -14.65
CA GLY A 515 17.46 16.65 -14.76
C GLY A 515 15.94 16.81 -14.49
N GLY A 516 15.24 15.68 -14.37
CA GLY A 516 13.77 15.60 -14.40
C GLY A 516 13.02 16.33 -13.28
N GLU A 517 13.69 16.74 -12.20
CA GLU A 517 13.07 17.52 -11.11
C GLU A 517 12.52 18.87 -11.59
N ARG A 518 13.24 19.56 -12.50
CA ARG A 518 12.75 20.83 -13.05
C ARG A 518 11.57 20.68 -13.98
N ILE A 519 11.47 19.55 -14.68
CA ILE A 519 10.29 19.23 -15.51
C ILE A 519 9.06 19.18 -14.60
N ARG A 520 9.17 18.50 -13.46
CA ARG A 520 8.07 18.39 -12.49
C ARG A 520 7.66 19.76 -11.93
N MET A 521 8.63 20.56 -11.48
CA MET A 521 8.35 21.92 -11.00
C MET A 521 7.64 22.76 -12.06
N TRP A 522 8.14 22.73 -13.29
CA TRP A 522 7.54 23.49 -14.40
C TRP A 522 6.10 23.05 -14.67
N LEU A 523 5.81 21.73 -14.65
CA LEU A 523 4.46 21.19 -14.78
C LEU A 523 3.55 21.63 -13.61
N GLU A 524 4.05 21.59 -12.39
CA GLU A 524 3.32 22.02 -11.18
C GLU A 524 3.03 23.53 -11.17
N GLU A 525 3.92 24.35 -11.73
CA GLU A 525 3.74 25.81 -11.79
C GLU A 525 2.84 26.25 -12.96
N ASN A 526 2.89 25.56 -14.11
CA ASN A 526 2.24 26.03 -15.34
C ASN A 526 0.99 25.23 -15.71
N LEU A 527 1.02 23.90 -15.56
CA LEU A 527 -0.08 23.04 -16.00
C LEU A 527 -1.11 22.82 -14.89
N VAL A 528 -0.65 22.54 -13.68
CA VAL A 528 -1.53 22.21 -12.54
C VAL A 528 -2.55 23.32 -12.23
N PRO A 529 -2.17 24.62 -12.15
CA PRO A 529 -3.14 25.68 -11.88
C PRO A 529 -4.23 25.78 -12.96
N LEU A 530 -3.86 25.61 -14.22
CA LEU A 530 -4.80 25.62 -15.36
C LEU A 530 -5.81 24.47 -15.24
N LEU A 531 -5.35 23.27 -14.90
CA LEU A 531 -6.23 22.11 -14.73
C LEU A 531 -7.20 22.31 -13.56
N PHE A 532 -6.72 22.83 -12.43
CA PHE A 532 -7.58 23.14 -11.28
C PHE A 532 -8.64 24.19 -11.60
N GLU A 533 -8.28 25.27 -12.30
CA GLU A 533 -9.24 26.28 -12.72
C GLU A 533 -10.35 25.70 -13.62
N LYS A 534 -9.99 24.77 -14.51
CA LYS A 534 -10.94 24.12 -15.43
C LYS A 534 -11.82 23.09 -14.76
N LEU A 535 -11.29 22.35 -13.79
CA LEU A 535 -12.06 21.44 -12.93
C LEU A 535 -13.07 22.24 -12.08
N ALA A 536 -12.64 23.35 -11.47
CA ALA A 536 -13.53 24.21 -10.68
C ALA A 536 -14.69 24.81 -11.48
N LYS A 537 -14.49 25.05 -12.79
CA LYS A 537 -15.52 25.54 -13.72
C LYS A 537 -16.49 24.44 -14.20
N ASN A 538 -16.39 23.20 -13.70
CA ASN A 538 -17.16 22.03 -14.17
C ASN A 538 -17.08 21.78 -15.69
N SER A 539 -16.00 22.26 -16.33
CA SER A 539 -15.79 22.10 -17.78
C SER A 539 -15.17 20.74 -18.14
N LEU A 540 -14.62 20.05 -17.13
CA LEU A 540 -14.00 18.74 -17.24
C LEU A 540 -14.78 17.74 -16.37
N ASN A 541 -15.04 16.57 -16.94
CA ASN A 541 -15.56 15.43 -16.21
C ASN A 541 -14.38 14.53 -15.77
N GLU A 542 -14.62 13.63 -14.81
CA GLU A 542 -13.64 12.62 -14.36
C GLU A 542 -13.09 11.72 -15.48
N LEU A 543 -13.69 11.77 -16.68
CA LEU A 543 -13.36 10.96 -17.84
C LEU A 543 -12.93 11.80 -19.06
N SER A 544 -12.60 13.07 -18.87
CA SER A 544 -12.16 13.93 -19.97
C SER A 544 -10.71 13.59 -20.39
N ILE A 545 -10.45 13.65 -21.69
CA ILE A 545 -9.09 13.65 -22.24
C ILE A 545 -8.67 15.10 -22.42
N ILE A 546 -7.46 15.42 -21.97
CA ILE A 546 -6.82 16.71 -22.16
C ILE A 546 -5.68 16.52 -23.15
N TYR A 547 -5.71 17.28 -24.24
CA TYR A 547 -4.65 17.30 -25.24
C TYR A 547 -3.76 18.52 -25.01
N ILE A 548 -2.45 18.30 -25.00
CA ILE A 548 -1.44 19.35 -24.95
C ILE A 548 -0.74 19.40 -26.30
N GLU A 549 -0.97 20.49 -27.01
CA GLU A 549 -0.44 20.74 -28.35
C GLU A 549 0.50 21.94 -28.35
N ALA A 550 1.41 21.97 -29.33
CA ALA A 550 2.27 23.12 -29.58
C ALA A 550 1.68 23.96 -30.71
N SER A 551 1.45 25.24 -30.45
CA SER A 551 1.11 26.19 -31.52
C SER A 551 2.35 26.47 -32.37
N VAL A 552 2.26 26.11 -33.66
CA VAL A 552 3.33 26.25 -34.65
C VAL A 552 3.80 27.71 -34.82
N GLN A 553 2.95 28.69 -34.51
CA GLN A 553 3.24 30.11 -34.74
C GLN A 553 3.85 30.84 -33.55
N THR A 554 3.46 30.49 -32.31
CA THR A 554 3.85 31.24 -31.10
C THR A 554 4.80 30.47 -30.20
N ASN A 555 5.08 29.19 -30.53
CA ASN A 555 5.83 28.28 -29.67
C ASN A 555 5.20 28.19 -28.24
N GLN A 556 3.90 28.47 -28.13
CA GLN A 556 3.13 28.37 -26.90
C GLN A 556 2.35 27.06 -26.88
N LEU A 557 2.06 26.58 -25.67
CA LEU A 557 1.26 25.39 -25.47
C LEU A 557 -0.21 25.75 -25.53
N SER A 558 -0.95 25.00 -26.34
CA SER A 558 -2.41 25.06 -26.41
C SER A 558 -3.02 23.85 -25.74
N TYR A 559 -4.10 24.07 -25.00
CA TYR A 559 -4.81 23.05 -24.24
C TYR A 559 -6.21 22.88 -24.83
N SER A 560 -6.53 21.67 -25.30
CA SER A 560 -7.88 21.30 -25.73
C SER A 560 -8.36 20.09 -24.93
N TRP A 561 -9.67 19.89 -24.85
CA TRP A 561 -10.23 18.76 -24.11
C TRP A 561 -11.45 18.17 -24.80
N ALA A 562 -11.63 16.86 -24.63
CA ALA A 562 -12.76 16.13 -25.17
C ALA A 562 -13.39 15.25 -24.08
N ASN A 563 -14.72 15.23 -24.04
CA ASN A 563 -15.47 14.26 -23.25
C ASN A 563 -15.58 12.96 -24.06
N CYS A 564 -15.19 11.83 -23.48
CA CYS A 564 -15.19 10.53 -24.16
C CYS A 564 -16.59 9.91 -24.26
N GLY A 565 -17.56 10.66 -24.79
CA GLY A 565 -18.89 10.13 -25.03
C GLY A 565 -18.93 9.15 -26.21
N HIS A 566 -18.12 9.33 -27.26
CA HIS A 566 -18.51 8.78 -28.58
C HIS A 566 -17.42 8.42 -29.61
N SER A 567 -16.11 8.36 -29.29
CA SER A 567 -15.09 8.36 -30.38
C SER A 567 -13.93 7.34 -30.29
N LEU A 568 -13.97 6.35 -29.40
CA LEU A 568 -12.90 5.34 -29.30
C LEU A 568 -13.52 3.95 -29.23
N ASP A 569 -13.24 3.11 -30.25
CA ASP A 569 -13.67 1.71 -30.44
C ASP A 569 -14.85 1.26 -29.56
N GLU A 570 -16.06 1.49 -30.07
CA GLU A 570 -17.33 1.28 -29.36
C GLU A 570 -17.49 -0.14 -28.80
N GLN A 571 -16.90 -1.17 -29.41
CA GLN A 571 -17.12 -2.56 -28.98
C GLN A 571 -16.42 -2.93 -27.67
N ASN A 572 -15.16 -2.52 -27.46
CA ASN A 572 -14.43 -2.83 -26.23
C ASN A 572 -14.83 -1.88 -25.07
N MET A 573 -15.16 -0.63 -25.40
CA MET A 573 -15.58 0.36 -24.40
C MET A 573 -16.99 0.06 -23.85
N ASN A 574 -17.91 -0.44 -24.67
CA ASN A 574 -19.27 -0.76 -24.21
C ASN A 574 -19.29 -1.87 -23.14
N GLN A 575 -18.40 -2.86 -23.22
CA GLN A 575 -18.27 -3.89 -22.18
C GLN A 575 -17.75 -3.29 -20.86
N LEU A 576 -16.74 -2.41 -20.93
CA LEU A 576 -16.22 -1.71 -19.74
C LEU A 576 -17.27 -0.81 -19.09
N VAL A 577 -18.04 -0.07 -19.89
CA VAL A 577 -19.13 0.80 -19.41
C VAL A 577 -20.23 -0.01 -18.73
N TYR A 578 -20.67 -1.12 -19.34
CA TYR A 578 -21.69 -1.99 -18.74
C TYR A 578 -21.25 -2.59 -17.40
N LEU A 579 -20.02 -3.11 -17.33
CA LEU A 579 -19.46 -3.67 -16.09
C LEU A 579 -19.31 -2.60 -15.01
N ARG A 580 -18.97 -1.37 -15.39
CA ARG A 580 -18.91 -0.23 -14.48
C ARG A 580 -20.27 0.13 -13.89
N ASP A 581 -21.32 0.17 -14.70
CA ASP A 581 -22.67 0.45 -14.21
C ASP A 581 -23.15 -0.65 -13.24
N LEU A 582 -22.85 -1.91 -13.55
CA LEU A 582 -23.09 -3.03 -12.63
C LEU A 582 -22.33 -2.89 -11.30
N ARG A 583 -21.07 -2.44 -11.33
CA ARG A 583 -20.27 -2.18 -10.12
C ARG A 583 -20.86 -1.04 -9.29
N LEU A 584 -21.28 0.05 -9.93
CA LEU A 584 -21.93 1.17 -9.25
C LEU A 584 -23.26 0.77 -8.61
N MET A 585 -24.07 -0.04 -9.29
CA MET A 585 -25.32 -0.55 -8.71
C MET A 585 -25.03 -1.46 -7.51
N TYR A 586 -24.08 -2.39 -7.64
CA TYR A 586 -23.70 -3.28 -6.55
C TYR A 586 -23.15 -2.52 -5.33
N ARG A 587 -22.34 -1.47 -5.55
CA ARG A 587 -21.86 -0.57 -4.49
C ARG A 587 -23.00 0.08 -3.69
N LYS A 588 -23.99 0.64 -4.40
CA LYS A 588 -25.18 1.25 -3.77
C LYS A 588 -25.98 0.22 -2.99
N GLU A 589 -26.11 -0.99 -3.51
CA GLU A 589 -26.82 -2.09 -2.85
C GLU A 589 -26.10 -2.54 -1.57
N LYS A 590 -24.76 -2.59 -1.60
CA LYS A 590 -23.91 -2.93 -0.45
C LYS A 590 -23.94 -1.86 0.64
N GLU A 591 -23.93 -0.58 0.28
CA GLU A 591 -24.14 0.53 1.23
C GLU A 591 -25.52 0.44 1.88
N ARG A 592 -26.56 0.15 1.09
CA ARG A 592 -27.91 -0.07 1.63
C ARG A 592 -27.93 -1.24 2.61
N ALA A 593 -27.36 -2.38 2.25
CA ALA A 593 -27.30 -3.56 3.13
C ALA A 593 -26.56 -3.27 4.44
N LYS A 594 -25.41 -2.58 4.37
CA LYS A 594 -24.65 -2.12 5.54
C LYS A 594 -25.49 -1.21 6.43
N ASN A 595 -26.14 -0.20 5.85
CA ASN A 595 -26.97 0.73 6.62
C ASN A 595 -28.17 0.01 7.25
N VAL A 596 -28.83 -0.92 6.54
CA VAL A 596 -29.91 -1.75 7.10
C VAL A 596 -29.41 -2.63 8.27
N TYR A 597 -28.21 -3.19 8.16
CA TYR A 597 -27.59 -3.94 9.25
C TYR A 597 -27.29 -3.05 10.48
N VAL A 598 -26.71 -1.86 10.27
CA VAL A 598 -26.46 -0.89 11.34
C VAL A 598 -27.77 -0.47 12.00
N LEU A 599 -28.81 -0.18 11.22
CA LEU A 599 -30.15 0.12 11.74
C LEU A 599 -30.69 -1.02 12.62
N ARG A 600 -30.53 -2.27 12.18
CA ARG A 600 -30.96 -3.42 12.97
C ARG A 600 -30.16 -3.57 14.27
N LYS A 601 -28.85 -3.32 14.24
CA LYS A 601 -27.99 -3.33 15.42
C LYS A 601 -28.37 -2.23 16.41
N LEU A 602 -28.60 -1.01 15.91
CA LEU A 602 -29.06 0.13 16.72
C LEU A 602 -30.47 -0.13 17.28
N HIS A 603 -31.37 -0.71 16.49
CA HIS A 603 -32.70 -1.10 16.94
C HIS A 603 -32.64 -2.14 18.07
N ASN A 604 -31.79 -3.17 17.92
CA ASN A 604 -31.57 -4.16 18.97
C ASN A 604 -30.93 -3.55 20.23
N ARG A 605 -30.01 -2.58 20.07
CA ARG A 605 -29.44 -1.81 21.19
C ARG A 605 -30.49 -0.97 21.89
N LEU A 606 -31.42 -0.33 21.15
CA LEU A 606 -32.54 0.40 21.73
C LEU A 606 -33.41 -0.51 22.59
N ILE A 607 -33.79 -1.67 22.05
CA ILE A 607 -34.57 -2.68 22.77
C ILE A 607 -33.84 -3.15 24.03
N ALA A 608 -32.52 -3.38 23.95
CA ALA A 608 -31.71 -3.77 25.11
C ALA A 608 -31.54 -2.62 26.14
N SER A 609 -31.58 -1.38 25.68
CA SER A 609 -31.46 -0.16 26.51
C SER A 609 -32.80 0.32 27.10
N ALA A 610 -33.88 -0.45 26.98
CA ALA A 610 -35.20 -0.09 27.51
C ALA A 610 -35.21 0.19 29.04
N ASN A 611 -34.19 -0.27 29.77
CA ASN A 611 -33.99 0.01 31.21
C ASN A 611 -32.84 1.02 31.49
N ALA A 612 -32.29 1.70 30.49
CA ALA A 612 -31.14 2.59 30.61
C ALA A 612 -31.53 4.08 30.74
N GLU A 613 -30.61 4.93 31.20
CA GLU A 613 -30.83 6.37 31.34
C GLU A 613 -31.18 7.04 29.99
N LEU A 614 -32.08 8.05 30.04
CA LEU A 614 -32.63 8.76 28.87
C LEU A 614 -31.55 9.31 27.90
N GLY A 615 -30.37 9.66 28.42
CA GLY A 615 -29.23 10.14 27.64
C GLY A 615 -28.62 9.09 26.69
N HIS A 616 -28.61 7.81 27.11
CA HIS A 616 -28.11 6.72 26.27
C HIS A 616 -29.10 6.36 25.17
N VAL A 617 -30.39 6.33 25.50
CA VAL A 617 -31.48 6.08 24.54
C VAL A 617 -31.53 7.17 23.47
N THR A 618 -31.42 8.44 23.85
CA THR A 618 -31.41 9.56 22.90
C THR A 618 -30.21 9.56 21.94
N ALA A 619 -29.02 9.16 22.41
CA ALA A 619 -27.85 9.01 21.56
C ALA A 619 -28.03 7.90 20.51
N VAL A 620 -28.54 6.74 20.93
CA VAL A 620 -28.79 5.61 20.02
C VAL A 620 -29.92 5.95 19.04
N VAL A 621 -30.97 6.67 19.47
CA VAL A 621 -32.03 7.17 18.57
C VAL A 621 -31.48 8.13 17.53
N GLN A 622 -30.62 9.09 17.92
CA GLN A 622 -30.04 10.05 16.98
C GLN A 622 -29.17 9.37 15.91
N GLU A 623 -28.39 8.36 16.30
CA GLU A 623 -27.59 7.55 15.38
C GLU A 623 -28.49 6.78 14.40
N LEU A 624 -29.64 6.29 14.87
CA LEU A 624 -30.66 5.61 14.07
C LEU A 624 -31.33 6.58 13.08
N VAL A 625 -31.66 7.80 13.51
CA VAL A 625 -32.22 8.86 12.65
C VAL A 625 -31.26 9.20 11.51
N ASN A 626 -29.99 9.44 11.82
CA ASN A 626 -28.98 9.78 10.83
C ASN A 626 -28.81 8.65 9.80
N THR A 627 -28.76 7.39 10.26
CA THR A 627 -28.64 6.23 9.36
C THR A 627 -29.88 5.94 8.51
N VAL A 628 -31.10 6.29 8.97
CA VAL A 628 -32.33 6.23 8.16
C VAL A 628 -32.37 7.32 7.09
N GLN A 629 -31.93 8.54 7.43
CA GLN A 629 -31.87 9.67 6.48
C GLN A 629 -30.95 9.38 5.29
N ASP A 630 -29.87 8.63 5.51
CA ASP A 630 -28.93 8.22 4.46
C ASP A 630 -29.48 7.12 3.53
N LEU A 631 -30.57 6.42 3.92
CA LEU A 631 -31.10 5.26 3.18
C LEU A 631 -32.22 5.60 2.19
N VAL A 632 -33.06 6.61 2.47
CA VAL A 632 -34.27 6.96 1.67
C VAL A 632 -34.62 8.45 1.82
N THR A 633 -35.15 9.09 0.76
CA THR A 633 -35.92 10.34 0.88
C THR A 633 -37.19 10.12 1.71
N ILE A 634 -37.15 10.53 2.98
CA ILE A 634 -38.21 10.30 3.97
C ILE A 634 -39.49 11.09 3.63
N PRO A 635 -40.69 10.47 3.65
CA PRO A 635 -41.96 11.17 3.54
C PRO A 635 -42.11 12.26 4.63
N SER A 636 -42.66 13.42 4.27
CA SER A 636 -42.72 14.62 5.14
C SER A 636 -43.32 14.38 6.53
N GLY A 637 -44.24 13.42 6.69
CA GLY A 637 -44.84 13.05 7.98
C GLY A 637 -43.91 12.31 8.95
N ILE A 638 -42.82 11.69 8.48
CA ILE A 638 -41.81 11.02 9.33
C ILE A 638 -40.69 12.00 9.71
N LYS A 639 -40.46 13.05 8.90
CA LYS A 639 -39.42 14.06 9.13
C LYS A 639 -39.65 14.83 10.44
N SER A 640 -40.89 15.17 10.77
CA SER A 640 -41.26 15.84 12.03
C SER A 640 -41.02 15.00 13.29
N LEU A 641 -41.02 13.67 13.18
CA LEU A 641 -40.68 12.75 14.28
C LEU A 641 -39.16 12.60 14.45
N LEU A 642 -38.41 12.66 13.35
CA LEU A 642 -36.95 12.56 13.34
C LEU A 642 -36.25 13.84 13.84
N ASP A 643 -36.91 15.00 13.76
CA ASP A 643 -36.38 16.28 14.23
C ASP A 643 -36.39 16.42 15.78
N ASN A 644 -37.00 15.46 16.51
CA ASN A 644 -37.07 15.50 17.97
C ASN A 644 -36.75 14.14 18.63
N PRO A 645 -35.46 13.78 18.76
CA PRO A 645 -35.01 12.46 19.27
C PRO A 645 -35.49 12.14 20.69
N LYS A 646 -35.80 13.15 21.51
CA LYS A 646 -36.35 12.97 22.86
C LYS A 646 -37.78 12.42 22.85
N MET A 647 -38.64 12.93 21.97
CA MET A 647 -40.02 12.44 21.83
C MET A 647 -40.06 10.98 21.37
N VAL A 648 -39.16 10.59 20.47
CA VAL A 648 -39.05 9.21 19.98
C VAL A 648 -38.55 8.26 21.08
N ALA A 649 -37.60 8.71 21.89
CA ALA A 649 -37.12 7.96 23.06
C ALA A 649 -38.22 7.75 24.12
N GLU A 650 -39.01 8.78 24.42
CA GLU A 650 -40.15 8.71 25.35
C GLU A 650 -41.28 7.81 24.82
N ALA A 651 -41.57 7.86 23.51
CA ALA A 651 -42.58 6.99 22.89
C ALA A 651 -42.17 5.50 22.89
N ALA A 652 -40.88 5.20 22.68
CA ALA A 652 -40.36 3.84 22.72
C ALA A 652 -40.43 3.22 24.13
N LEU A 653 -40.17 4.02 25.17
CA LEU A 653 -40.32 3.61 26.58
C LEU A 653 -41.79 3.32 26.94
N ASN A 654 -42.72 4.12 26.41
CA ASN A 654 -44.16 3.94 26.64
C ASN A 654 -44.76 2.72 25.91
N GLU A 655 -44.25 2.32 24.74
CA GLU A 655 -44.73 1.10 24.05
C GLU A 655 -44.37 -0.19 24.81
N ASP A 656 -43.22 -0.23 25.48
CA ASP A 656 -42.83 -1.36 26.32
C ASP A 656 -43.64 -1.43 27.63
N GLU A 657 -44.03 -0.30 28.23
CA GLU A 657 -45.02 -0.30 29.32
C GLU A 657 -46.38 -0.88 28.87
N VAL A 658 -46.82 -0.57 27.64
CA VAL A 658 -48.06 -1.11 27.08
C VAL A 658 -47.93 -2.61 26.74
N ARG A 659 -46.77 -3.07 26.27
CA ARG A 659 -46.50 -4.50 26.01
C ARG A 659 -46.34 -5.31 27.29
N GLN A 660 -45.66 -4.77 28.31
CA GLN A 660 -45.56 -5.38 29.64
C GLN A 660 -46.92 -5.42 30.34
N ASN A 661 -47.74 -4.37 30.22
CA ASN A 661 -49.11 -4.36 30.75
C ASN A 661 -50.06 -5.31 30.01
N LYS A 662 -49.82 -5.63 28.73
CA LYS A 662 -50.55 -6.68 28.01
C LYS A 662 -50.10 -8.07 28.44
N ARG A 663 -48.79 -8.32 28.62
CA ARG A 663 -48.25 -9.59 29.13
C ARG A 663 -48.58 -9.86 30.60
N ALA A 664 -48.87 -8.83 31.40
CA ALA A 664 -49.32 -8.96 32.79
C ALA A 664 -50.85 -9.17 32.91
N LYS A 665 -51.61 -9.00 31.82
CA LYS A 665 -53.08 -9.16 31.76
C LYS A 665 -53.55 -10.41 31.00
N THR A 666 -52.63 -11.18 30.43
CA THR A 666 -52.82 -12.54 29.90
C THR A 666 -52.03 -13.50 30.77
#